data_AF-A0A5B6UWM1-F1
#
_entry.id   AF-A0A5B6UWM1-F1
#
_cell.length_a   1.000
_cell.length_b   1.000
_cell.length_c   1.000
_cell.angle_alpha   90.00
_cell.angle_beta   90.00
_cell.angle_gamma   90.00
#
_symmetry.space_group_name_H-M   'P 1'
#
loop_
_entity.id
_entity.type
_entity.pdbx_description
1 polymer ?
#
loop_
_entity_poly.entity_id
_entity_poly.type
_entity_poly.pdbx_seq_one_letter_code
_entity_poly.pdbx_strand_id
1 'polypeptide(L)'
;MVTPKQLLSIIESSVVSPFPPSPAQRIELLHAIRTLLPSLKSLLSYPPPRPSDRAQVRSKEVRLPDSPPISLDDQDVQIALKLSDELYLNEIDCVQLLVSANQEWGLVGRGPLEILRLAAGLWYSERRDIMMSLYTLLRAAVIDPGLEAGLVADIQKYLENLINAGLRQRLISLIKELNREEPAGLGGPLSEHYLLDSRGAVVERRAVVCRERLLLGHCLVLSVLVVRAGPKDVKDVFSVLKDSAAELSESSDTLKHQACHFLCNFLWKRFSFYISHSLLFFLVIAFVSDALSALSDKSSILSHDASFRKEFQDTVMAVVNDPNSEGFVGGVRLAWVVHLMLIHDEIGLGEAVSTVSSNEFGYINFCLESVFAKNVFHFLLEKVLRSAAYQNDDEDMVYMYNAYLHKLITCFLSHPVARDKVKESKEKAMITLNTYRMAGDFVHDSSMQGEQIAEGVPLPFVSLLEFVSEIYQKEPELLSGNDVLWTFVNFAGEDHTNFQTLVAFLNMLSTLASSQEGASKVYELLQGKAFRSIGWSTLFNCLSIYDEKYKQSLQTAGAMLPEFQEGDAKALVAYLNVLQKVVQNGNPIERKNWFPDIEPLFKLLSYENVPTYLKGALRNTIATFVRASPVLKDTIWTFLEQYDLPVVVGSQVGISGQPMAAQVYDMQFELNEIEARREQYPSTISFLNLLNALIAEEKDVSDRGRRFIYDHVFGPFPQRAYADPSEKWQLVVACLQHFHMILSMYDIQEQDIDSVIDRSQLSAVTQPSSLQMQLPILELLKDFMSGKAVFRNIMSILMPGVNTIIAERNSQVYGPLLEKAVQLSLEIVILVLEKDILLADFWRPLYQPLDVVLSQDHNQIVALLEYVRYEFLPQIQQSSIKIMSILSSRMVGLVQLLLKSNVATSLVEDYASCLEFRSQECQVIENGRDDPGILIMQFKCFEQCLELLHKFCDIFSS
;
A
#
# COMPACT_ATOMS: atom_id res chain seq x y z
N MET A 1 -24.62 -19.12 -25.92
CA MET A 1 -23.19 -18.84 -25.69
C MET A 1 -23.01 -18.45 -24.24
N VAL A 2 -21.94 -18.87 -23.57
CA VAL A 2 -21.62 -18.41 -22.21
C VAL A 2 -21.14 -16.97 -22.31
N THR A 3 -21.73 -16.05 -21.54
CA THR A 3 -21.29 -14.64 -21.53
C THR A 3 -19.94 -14.50 -20.81
N PRO A 4 -19.14 -13.45 -21.09
CA PRO A 4 -17.90 -13.19 -20.37
C PRO A 4 -18.05 -13.18 -18.85
N LYS A 5 -19.15 -12.58 -18.35
CA LYS A 5 -19.49 -12.53 -16.93
C LYS A 5 -19.77 -13.91 -16.33
N GLN A 6 -20.56 -14.74 -17.02
CA GLN A 6 -20.82 -16.13 -16.60
C GLN A 6 -19.54 -16.97 -16.60
N LEU A 7 -18.67 -16.76 -17.58
CA LEU A 7 -17.39 -17.43 -17.65
C LEU A 7 -16.52 -17.12 -16.44
N LEU A 8 -16.34 -15.84 -16.13
CA LEU A 8 -15.51 -15.43 -15.01
C LEU A 8 -16.02 -16.09 -13.72
N SER A 9 -17.34 -16.07 -13.51
CA SER A 9 -17.99 -16.74 -12.36
C SER A 9 -17.74 -18.25 -12.32
N ILE A 10 -17.80 -18.96 -13.46
CA ILE A 10 -17.48 -20.40 -13.54
C ILE A 10 -16.01 -20.66 -13.16
N ILE A 11 -15.09 -19.82 -13.64
CA ILE A 11 -13.66 -19.94 -13.32
C ILE A 11 -13.41 -19.66 -11.84
N GLU A 12 -13.91 -18.54 -11.32
CA GLU A 12 -13.71 -18.13 -9.92
C GLU A 12 -14.27 -19.18 -8.95
N SER A 13 -15.51 -19.64 -9.16
CA SER A 13 -16.13 -20.67 -8.32
C SER A 13 -15.39 -22.01 -8.34
N SER A 14 -14.66 -22.32 -9.42
CA SER A 14 -13.93 -23.58 -9.56
C SER A 14 -12.46 -23.52 -9.14
N VAL A 15 -11.85 -22.33 -9.21
CA VAL A 15 -10.39 -22.13 -9.13
C VAL A 15 -9.98 -21.32 -7.90
N VAL A 16 -10.81 -20.36 -7.47
CA VAL A 16 -10.53 -19.44 -6.35
C VAL A 16 -11.19 -19.93 -5.06
N SER A 17 -12.20 -20.79 -5.15
CA SER A 17 -12.88 -21.39 -3.99
C SER A 17 -11.89 -22.12 -3.06
N PRO A 18 -11.99 -21.94 -1.73
CA PRO A 18 -11.16 -22.65 -0.76
C PRO A 18 -11.45 -24.16 -0.71
N PHE A 19 -12.56 -24.60 -1.32
CA PHE A 19 -12.92 -26.01 -1.44
C PHE A 19 -12.57 -26.54 -2.83
N PRO A 20 -12.09 -27.81 -2.92
CA PRO A 20 -11.80 -28.43 -4.20
C PRO A 20 -13.08 -28.51 -5.06
N PRO A 21 -12.98 -28.24 -6.37
CA PRO A 21 -14.14 -28.23 -7.25
C PRO A 21 -14.77 -29.61 -7.34
N SER A 22 -16.11 -29.66 -7.31
CA SER A 22 -16.86 -30.89 -7.54
C SER A 22 -16.59 -31.45 -8.96
N PRO A 23 -16.78 -32.76 -9.19
CA PRO A 23 -16.61 -33.34 -10.52
C PRO A 23 -17.47 -32.67 -11.61
N ALA A 24 -18.65 -32.17 -11.25
CA ALA A 24 -19.54 -31.44 -12.16
C ALA A 24 -18.95 -30.07 -12.52
N GLN A 25 -18.49 -29.29 -11.53
CA GLN A 25 -17.82 -28.01 -11.74
C GLN A 25 -16.54 -28.17 -12.58
N ARG A 26 -15.79 -29.26 -12.39
CA ARG A 26 -14.61 -29.56 -13.22
C ARG A 26 -14.97 -29.77 -14.69
N ILE A 27 -16.04 -30.51 -14.97
CA ILE A 27 -16.50 -30.74 -16.35
C ILE A 27 -16.95 -29.42 -16.97
N GLU A 28 -17.70 -28.62 -16.21
CA GLU A 28 -18.17 -27.30 -16.64
C GLU A 28 -17.02 -26.34 -16.94
N LEU A 29 -16.02 -26.27 -16.04
CA LEU A 29 -14.81 -25.47 -16.23
C LEU A 29 -14.05 -25.89 -17.49
N LEU A 30 -13.77 -27.18 -17.67
CA LEU A 30 -13.04 -27.67 -18.84
C LEU A 30 -13.84 -27.46 -20.14
N HIS A 31 -15.16 -27.57 -20.10
CA HIS A 31 -16.03 -27.27 -21.23
C HIS A 31 -16.02 -25.78 -21.58
N ALA A 32 -16.13 -24.92 -20.57
CA ALA A 32 -16.03 -23.47 -20.72
C ALA A 32 -14.68 -23.08 -21.36
N ILE A 33 -13.56 -23.49 -20.76
CA ILE A 33 -12.19 -23.25 -21.23
C ILE A 33 -12.00 -23.69 -22.71
N ARG A 34 -12.52 -24.86 -23.09
CA ARG A 34 -12.43 -25.36 -24.47
C ARG A 34 -13.22 -24.51 -25.46
N THR A 35 -14.37 -24.00 -25.04
CA THR A 35 -15.23 -23.13 -25.85
C THR A 35 -14.59 -21.74 -26.09
N LEU A 36 -13.68 -21.33 -25.20
CA LEU A 36 -12.94 -20.06 -25.24
C LEU A 36 -11.65 -20.04 -26.07
N LEU A 37 -11.15 -21.19 -26.50
CA LEU A 37 -9.87 -21.27 -27.21
C LEU A 37 -9.79 -20.27 -28.40
N PRO A 38 -10.83 -20.11 -29.24
CA PRO A 38 -10.78 -19.16 -30.36
C PRO A 38 -10.77 -17.69 -29.91
N SER A 39 -11.58 -17.33 -28.91
CA SER A 39 -11.73 -15.94 -28.47
C SER A 39 -10.52 -15.44 -27.67
N LEU A 40 -9.91 -16.30 -26.84
CA LEU A 40 -8.67 -15.99 -26.14
C LEU A 40 -7.46 -15.94 -27.09
N LYS A 41 -7.47 -16.71 -28.19
CA LYS A 41 -6.41 -16.63 -29.20
C LYS A 41 -6.40 -15.29 -29.93
N SER A 42 -7.59 -14.74 -30.24
CA SER A 42 -7.75 -13.40 -30.81
C SER A 42 -8.20 -12.41 -29.72
N LEU A 43 -7.53 -12.42 -28.56
CA LEU A 43 -7.89 -11.62 -27.38
C LEU A 43 -8.18 -10.17 -27.77
N LEU A 44 -9.35 -9.67 -27.37
CA LEU A 44 -9.85 -8.31 -27.62
C LEU A 44 -9.80 -7.88 -29.10
N SER A 45 -9.97 -8.84 -30.03
CA SER A 45 -10.07 -8.57 -31.46
C SER A 45 -11.54 -8.49 -31.87
N TYR A 46 -12.04 -7.28 -32.08
CA TYR A 46 -13.44 -7.03 -32.43
C TYR A 46 -13.60 -6.69 -33.92
N PRO A 47 -14.75 -6.99 -34.55
CA PRO A 47 -15.02 -6.60 -35.93
C PRO A 47 -15.10 -5.07 -36.06
N PRO A 48 -14.42 -4.46 -37.06
CA PRO A 48 -14.48 -3.01 -37.26
C PRO A 48 -15.80 -2.57 -37.91
N PRO A 49 -16.08 -1.25 -37.94
CA PRO A 49 -17.25 -0.68 -38.62
C PRO A 49 -17.36 -1.12 -40.09
N ARG A 50 -18.57 -1.45 -40.55
CA ARG A 50 -18.82 -1.92 -41.92
C ARG A 50 -19.90 -1.09 -42.61
N PRO A 51 -19.67 -0.60 -43.85
CA PRO A 51 -20.66 0.21 -44.55
C PRO A 51 -22.02 -0.46 -44.77
N SER A 52 -22.05 -1.78 -44.96
CA SER A 52 -23.28 -2.56 -45.08
C SER A 52 -24.12 -2.53 -43.81
N ASP A 53 -23.45 -2.69 -42.68
CA ASP A 53 -24.05 -2.85 -41.37
C ASP A 53 -24.49 -1.48 -40.85
N ARG A 54 -23.70 -0.45 -41.14
CA ARG A 54 -24.07 0.96 -40.95
C ARG A 54 -25.33 1.34 -41.73
N ALA A 55 -25.48 0.85 -42.97
CA ALA A 55 -26.68 1.09 -43.77
C ALA A 55 -27.90 0.35 -43.18
N GLN A 56 -27.68 -0.85 -42.64
CA GLN A 56 -28.72 -1.62 -41.96
C GLN A 56 -29.22 -0.89 -40.70
N VAL A 57 -28.32 -0.44 -39.82
CA VAL A 57 -28.71 0.35 -38.63
C VAL A 57 -29.47 1.63 -39.02
N ARG A 58 -29.04 2.33 -40.08
CA ARG A 58 -29.75 3.52 -40.61
C ARG A 58 -31.14 3.20 -41.16
N SER A 59 -31.37 1.97 -41.61
CA SER A 59 -32.68 1.54 -42.08
C SER A 59 -33.67 1.23 -40.95
N LYS A 60 -33.23 1.34 -39.69
CA LYS A 60 -33.99 1.07 -38.44
C LYS A 60 -34.40 -0.38 -38.21
N GLU A 61 -34.14 -1.29 -39.15
CA GLU A 61 -34.42 -2.71 -39.00
C GLU A 61 -33.10 -3.52 -38.97
N VAL A 62 -32.73 -3.99 -37.79
CA VAL A 62 -31.46 -4.69 -37.54
C VAL A 62 -31.71 -6.16 -37.24
N ARG A 63 -30.87 -7.05 -37.78
CA ARG A 63 -30.91 -8.49 -37.51
C ARG A 63 -29.68 -8.88 -36.72
N LEU A 64 -29.84 -9.20 -35.43
CA LEU A 64 -28.75 -9.76 -34.62
C LEU A 64 -28.64 -11.27 -34.89
N PRO A 65 -27.46 -11.88 -34.72
CA PRO A 65 -27.28 -13.32 -34.82
C PRO A 65 -28.30 -14.06 -33.94
N ASP A 66 -28.99 -15.06 -34.50
CA ASP A 66 -29.97 -15.90 -33.79
C ASP A 66 -31.19 -15.18 -33.18
N SER A 67 -31.55 -13.99 -33.67
CA SER A 67 -32.70 -13.19 -33.18
C SER A 67 -33.66 -12.73 -34.29
N PRO A 68 -34.95 -12.44 -33.97
CA PRO A 68 -35.85 -11.78 -34.90
C PRO A 68 -35.40 -10.34 -35.20
N PRO A 69 -35.83 -9.72 -36.32
CA PRO A 69 -35.49 -8.34 -36.64
C PRO A 69 -35.98 -7.38 -35.54
N ILE A 70 -35.09 -6.51 -35.09
CA ILE A 70 -35.33 -5.49 -34.07
C ILE A 70 -35.54 -4.15 -34.78
N SER A 71 -36.61 -3.45 -34.38
CA SER A 71 -36.89 -2.08 -34.83
C SER A 71 -36.24 -1.09 -33.86
N LEU A 72 -35.43 -0.18 -34.39
CA LEU A 72 -34.77 0.89 -33.63
C LEU A 72 -35.50 2.22 -33.81
N ASP A 73 -35.53 3.07 -32.78
CA ASP A 73 -35.97 4.45 -32.91
C ASP A 73 -34.83 5.37 -33.40
N ASP A 74 -35.12 6.67 -33.62
CA ASP A 74 -34.12 7.62 -34.10
C ASP A 74 -32.99 7.87 -33.08
N GLN A 75 -33.26 7.71 -31.79
CA GLN A 75 -32.29 7.92 -30.72
C GLN A 75 -31.32 6.74 -30.64
N ASP A 76 -31.83 5.51 -30.66
CA ASP A 76 -31.04 4.27 -30.66
C ASP A 76 -30.12 4.19 -31.88
N VAL A 77 -30.60 4.61 -33.05
CA VAL A 77 -29.76 4.70 -34.27
C VAL A 77 -28.62 5.70 -34.07
N GLN A 78 -28.87 6.87 -33.48
CA GLN A 78 -27.82 7.85 -33.21
C GLN A 78 -26.80 7.34 -32.20
N ILE A 79 -27.26 6.70 -31.13
CA ILE A 79 -26.38 6.16 -30.09
C ILE A 79 -25.54 5.00 -30.65
N ALA A 80 -26.13 4.06 -31.39
CA ALA A 80 -25.40 2.94 -31.99
C ALA A 80 -24.30 3.39 -32.96
N LEU A 81 -24.58 4.40 -33.79
CA LEU A 81 -23.60 4.97 -34.70
C LEU A 81 -22.49 5.71 -33.95
N LYS A 82 -22.85 6.46 -32.89
CA LYS A 82 -21.87 7.15 -32.04
C LYS A 82 -20.96 6.16 -31.30
N LEU A 83 -21.51 5.08 -30.75
CA LEU A 83 -20.74 3.99 -30.14
C LEU A 83 -19.77 3.35 -31.13
N SER A 84 -20.24 3.07 -32.35
CA SER A 84 -19.42 2.47 -33.40
C SER A 84 -18.22 3.35 -33.76
N ASP A 85 -18.43 4.66 -33.87
CA ASP A 85 -17.37 5.63 -34.15
C ASP A 85 -16.42 5.79 -32.94
N GLU A 86 -16.93 5.80 -31.71
CA GLU A 86 -16.14 5.99 -30.49
C GLU A 86 -15.33 4.77 -30.04
N LEU A 87 -15.83 3.56 -30.28
CA LEU A 87 -15.18 2.30 -29.87
C LEU A 87 -14.48 1.60 -31.04
N TYR A 88 -14.65 2.10 -32.27
CA TYR A 88 -14.27 1.43 -33.52
C TYR A 88 -14.81 0.00 -33.58
N LEU A 89 -16.09 -0.14 -33.24
CA LEU A 89 -16.81 -1.41 -33.15
C LEU A 89 -17.85 -1.51 -34.25
N ASN A 90 -18.12 -2.72 -34.75
CA ASN A 90 -19.17 -2.95 -35.74
C ASN A 90 -20.54 -2.45 -35.26
N GLU A 91 -21.31 -1.89 -36.18
CA GLU A 91 -22.60 -1.28 -35.87
C GLU A 91 -23.64 -2.28 -35.33
N ILE A 92 -23.59 -3.56 -35.73
CA ILE A 92 -24.49 -4.61 -35.21
C ILE A 92 -24.13 -4.97 -33.77
N ASP A 93 -22.84 -5.05 -33.45
CA ASP A 93 -22.35 -5.29 -32.09
C ASP A 93 -22.71 -4.12 -31.16
N CYS A 94 -22.70 -2.88 -31.66
CA CYS A 94 -23.17 -1.72 -30.91
C CYS A 94 -24.67 -1.79 -30.58
N VAL A 95 -25.49 -2.31 -31.51
CA VAL A 95 -26.93 -2.54 -31.26
C VAL A 95 -27.12 -3.67 -30.24
N GLN A 96 -26.31 -4.73 -30.29
CA GLN A 96 -26.33 -5.78 -29.26
C GLN A 96 -26.03 -5.22 -27.88
N LEU A 97 -25.03 -4.34 -27.75
CA LEU A 97 -24.71 -3.66 -26.49
C LEU A 97 -25.87 -2.80 -25.97
N LEU A 98 -26.58 -2.10 -26.86
CA LEU A 98 -27.78 -1.34 -26.47
C LEU A 98 -28.91 -2.24 -25.97
N VAL A 99 -29.10 -3.39 -26.60
CA VAL A 99 -30.08 -4.38 -26.14
C VAL A 99 -29.70 -4.91 -24.75
N SER A 100 -28.43 -5.27 -24.53
CA SER A 100 -27.92 -5.70 -23.21
C SER A 100 -28.07 -4.60 -22.16
N ALA A 101 -27.73 -3.35 -22.52
CA ALA A 101 -27.92 -2.16 -21.68
C ALA A 101 -29.38 -2.00 -21.21
N ASN A 102 -30.34 -2.18 -22.13
CA ASN A 102 -31.74 -2.10 -21.80
C ASN A 102 -32.23 -3.26 -20.92
N GLN A 103 -31.71 -4.47 -21.15
CA GLN A 103 -32.05 -5.65 -20.35
C GLN A 103 -31.54 -5.55 -18.91
N GLU A 104 -30.32 -5.03 -18.71
CA GLU A 104 -29.71 -4.96 -17.39
C GLU A 104 -30.18 -3.75 -16.56
N TRP A 105 -30.37 -2.58 -17.17
CA TRP A 105 -30.52 -1.32 -16.42
C TRP A 105 -31.82 -0.57 -16.63
N GLY A 106 -32.64 -0.96 -17.63
CA GLY A 106 -33.84 -0.24 -18.04
C GLY A 106 -33.53 1.18 -18.54
N LEU A 107 -33.80 1.46 -19.81
CA LEU A 107 -33.48 2.78 -20.39
C LEU A 107 -34.57 3.85 -20.15
N VAL A 108 -35.69 3.48 -19.51
CA VAL A 108 -36.86 4.35 -19.35
C VAL A 108 -36.52 5.57 -18.49
N GLY A 109 -36.71 6.78 -19.05
CA GLY A 109 -36.46 8.04 -18.36
C GLY A 109 -35.00 8.53 -18.39
N ARG A 110 -34.06 7.75 -18.96
CA ARG A 110 -32.64 8.14 -19.06
C ARG A 110 -32.36 8.99 -20.30
N GLY A 111 -31.44 9.93 -20.18
CA GLY A 111 -31.01 10.78 -21.29
C GLY A 111 -30.15 10.02 -22.32
N PRO A 112 -30.08 10.44 -23.59
CA PRO A 112 -29.29 9.76 -24.63
C PRO A 112 -27.81 9.57 -24.26
N LEU A 113 -27.24 10.53 -23.52
CA LEU A 113 -25.85 10.47 -23.05
C LEU A 113 -25.64 9.38 -21.99
N GLU A 114 -26.58 9.18 -21.07
CA GLU A 114 -26.46 8.15 -20.04
C GLU A 114 -26.55 6.76 -20.65
N ILE A 115 -27.45 6.57 -21.63
CA ILE A 115 -27.59 5.32 -22.39
C ILE A 115 -26.27 5.00 -23.12
N LEU A 116 -25.66 6.01 -23.77
CA LEU A 116 -24.36 5.88 -24.42
C LEU A 116 -23.28 5.43 -23.42
N ARG A 117 -23.18 6.10 -22.27
CA ARG A 117 -22.18 5.81 -21.24
C ARG A 117 -22.36 4.42 -20.64
N LEU A 118 -23.60 3.95 -20.50
CA LEU A 118 -23.94 2.64 -19.98
C LEU A 118 -23.57 1.53 -20.97
N ALA A 119 -23.94 1.68 -22.24
CA ALA A 119 -23.59 0.72 -23.29
C ALA A 119 -22.07 0.62 -23.50
N ALA A 120 -21.36 1.75 -23.49
CA ALA A 120 -19.91 1.76 -23.53
C ALA A 120 -19.29 1.14 -22.27
N GLY A 121 -19.87 1.41 -21.10
CA GLY A 121 -19.50 0.79 -19.84
C GLY A 121 -19.57 -0.74 -19.85
N LEU A 122 -20.68 -1.30 -20.35
CA LEU A 122 -20.85 -2.74 -20.51
C LEU A 122 -19.78 -3.36 -21.40
N TRP A 123 -19.43 -2.70 -22.51
CA TRP A 123 -18.35 -3.18 -23.38
C TRP A 123 -17.00 -3.28 -22.64
N TYR A 124 -16.65 -2.28 -21.84
CA TYR A 124 -15.43 -2.34 -21.02
C TYR A 124 -15.52 -3.39 -19.91
N SER A 125 -16.69 -3.60 -19.32
CA SER A 125 -16.90 -4.66 -18.32
C SER A 125 -16.70 -6.05 -18.94
N GLU A 126 -17.29 -6.32 -20.11
CA GLU A 126 -17.12 -7.60 -20.81
C GLU A 126 -15.65 -7.88 -21.17
N ARG A 127 -14.91 -6.86 -21.61
CA ARG A 127 -13.47 -6.96 -21.88
C ARG A 127 -12.70 -7.33 -20.63
N ARG A 128 -12.97 -6.62 -19.53
CA ARG A 128 -12.35 -6.86 -18.23
C ARG A 128 -12.62 -8.28 -17.76
N ASP A 129 -13.84 -8.79 -17.89
CA ASP A 129 -14.19 -10.15 -17.48
C ASP A 129 -13.39 -11.22 -18.25
N ILE A 130 -13.16 -11.01 -19.55
CA ILE A 130 -12.31 -11.90 -20.37
C ILE A 130 -10.85 -11.85 -19.90
N MET A 131 -10.31 -10.66 -19.64
CA MET A 131 -8.94 -10.51 -19.15
C MET A 131 -8.76 -11.09 -17.74
N MET A 132 -9.72 -10.86 -16.85
CA MET A 132 -9.73 -11.45 -15.51
C MET A 132 -9.81 -12.96 -15.58
N SER A 133 -10.61 -13.52 -16.49
CA SER A 133 -10.66 -14.97 -16.73
C SER A 133 -9.30 -15.53 -17.12
N LEU A 134 -8.58 -14.86 -18.03
CA LEU A 134 -7.23 -15.24 -18.42
C LEU A 134 -6.23 -15.12 -17.25
N TYR A 135 -6.28 -14.00 -16.52
CA TYR A 135 -5.44 -13.76 -15.36
C TYR A 135 -5.65 -14.82 -14.28
N THR A 136 -6.90 -15.14 -13.92
CA THR A 136 -7.21 -16.16 -12.91
C THR A 136 -6.73 -17.55 -13.32
N LEU A 137 -6.84 -17.92 -14.60
CA LEU A 137 -6.29 -19.19 -15.10
C LEU A 137 -4.75 -19.21 -15.06
N LEU A 138 -4.09 -18.12 -15.47
CA LEU A 138 -2.63 -17.99 -15.39
C LEU A 138 -2.14 -18.03 -13.94
N ARG A 139 -2.82 -17.32 -13.04
CA ARG A 139 -2.57 -17.31 -11.60
C ARG A 139 -2.64 -18.72 -11.04
N ALA A 140 -3.73 -19.44 -11.30
CA ALA A 140 -3.92 -20.80 -10.80
C ALA A 140 -2.90 -21.83 -11.32
N ALA A 141 -2.34 -21.60 -12.51
CA ALA A 141 -1.31 -22.47 -13.07
C ALA A 141 0.08 -22.21 -12.47
N VAL A 142 0.33 -21.01 -11.93
CA VAL A 142 1.66 -20.55 -11.53
C VAL A 142 1.80 -20.41 -10.02
N ILE A 143 0.79 -19.83 -9.37
CA ILE A 143 0.72 -19.58 -7.93
C ILE A 143 -0.15 -20.70 -7.36
N ASP A 144 0.47 -21.67 -6.67
CA ASP A 144 -0.20 -22.86 -6.13
C ASP A 144 -1.40 -22.46 -5.24
N PRO A 145 -2.65 -22.59 -5.73
CA PRO A 145 -3.82 -22.17 -4.99
C PRO A 145 -4.37 -23.29 -4.10
N GLY A 146 -3.63 -24.39 -3.92
CA GLY A 146 -4.10 -25.58 -3.21
C GLY A 146 -5.02 -26.48 -4.05
N LEU A 147 -4.98 -26.37 -5.37
CA LEU A 147 -5.78 -27.18 -6.29
C LEU A 147 -5.19 -28.59 -6.52
N GLU A 148 -6.04 -29.52 -6.93
CA GLU A 148 -5.61 -30.88 -7.30
C GLU A 148 -4.61 -30.83 -8.47
N ALA A 149 -3.45 -31.48 -8.32
CA ALA A 149 -2.36 -31.48 -9.30
C ALA A 149 -2.81 -31.87 -10.73
N GLY A 150 -3.79 -32.77 -10.85
CA GLY A 150 -4.35 -33.17 -12.15
C GLY A 150 -5.10 -32.03 -12.86
N LEU A 151 -5.85 -31.22 -12.13
CA LEU A 151 -6.55 -30.05 -12.68
C LEU A 151 -5.57 -28.95 -13.06
N VAL A 152 -4.57 -28.69 -12.22
CA VAL A 152 -3.50 -27.72 -12.52
C VAL A 152 -2.77 -28.12 -13.81
N ALA A 153 -2.45 -29.40 -13.98
CA ALA A 153 -1.81 -29.89 -15.21
C ALA A 153 -2.71 -29.72 -16.45
N ASP A 154 -4.02 -29.94 -16.33
CA ASP A 154 -4.99 -29.70 -17.42
C ASP A 154 -5.03 -28.22 -17.83
N ILE A 155 -5.08 -27.30 -16.85
CA ILE A 155 -5.07 -25.84 -17.06
C ILE A 155 -3.74 -25.40 -17.67
N GLN A 156 -2.61 -25.87 -17.13
CA GLN A 156 -1.28 -25.53 -17.62
C GLN A 156 -1.11 -25.95 -19.09
N LYS A 157 -1.49 -27.19 -19.44
CA LYS A 157 -1.45 -27.66 -20.83
C LYS A 157 -2.29 -26.80 -21.77
N TYR A 158 -3.45 -26.33 -21.31
CA TYR A 158 -4.28 -25.41 -22.08
C TYR A 158 -3.58 -24.07 -22.34
N LEU A 159 -3.01 -23.47 -21.28
CA LEU A 159 -2.29 -22.20 -21.37
C LEU A 159 -1.03 -22.32 -22.25
N GLU A 160 -0.29 -23.41 -22.17
CA GLU A 160 0.85 -23.70 -23.05
C GLU A 160 0.42 -23.68 -24.53
N ASN A 161 -0.69 -24.31 -24.88
CA ASN A 161 -1.22 -24.30 -26.24
C ASN A 161 -1.61 -22.88 -26.70
N LEU A 162 -2.22 -22.08 -25.83
CA LEU A 162 -2.57 -20.69 -26.15
C LEU A 162 -1.33 -19.81 -26.35
N ILE A 163 -0.33 -19.93 -25.49
CA ILE A 163 0.92 -19.16 -25.58
C ILE A 163 1.66 -19.53 -26.87
N ASN A 164 1.79 -20.83 -27.16
CA ASN A 164 2.40 -21.33 -28.39
C ASN A 164 1.62 -20.92 -29.64
N ALA A 165 0.31 -20.69 -29.53
CA ALA A 165 -0.54 -20.19 -30.62
C ALA A 165 -0.43 -18.67 -30.86
N GLY A 166 0.38 -17.95 -30.07
CA GLY A 166 0.69 -16.52 -30.26
C GLY A 166 0.07 -15.57 -29.23
N LEU A 167 -0.53 -16.06 -28.14
CA LEU A 167 -1.17 -15.20 -27.12
C LEU A 167 -0.19 -14.15 -26.55
N ARG A 168 1.06 -14.52 -26.24
CA ARG A 168 2.05 -13.59 -25.68
C ARG A 168 2.31 -12.39 -26.60
N GLN A 169 2.44 -12.65 -27.89
CA GLN A 169 2.65 -11.60 -28.90
C GLN A 169 1.42 -10.69 -29.02
N ARG A 170 0.21 -11.25 -28.88
CA ARG A 170 -1.03 -10.46 -28.80
C ARG A 170 -1.07 -9.58 -27.54
N LEU A 171 -0.68 -10.10 -26.37
CA LEU A 171 -0.59 -9.32 -25.13
C LEU A 171 0.36 -8.12 -25.28
N ILE A 172 1.55 -8.34 -25.87
CA ILE A 172 2.53 -7.27 -26.13
C ILE A 172 1.96 -6.20 -27.08
N SER A 173 1.26 -6.63 -28.14
CA SER A 173 0.60 -5.71 -29.09
C SER A 173 -0.50 -4.89 -28.41
N LEU A 174 -1.34 -5.53 -27.59
CA LEU A 174 -2.44 -4.88 -26.87
C LEU A 174 -1.95 -3.79 -25.91
N ILE A 175 -0.83 -4.00 -25.21
CA ILE A 175 -0.24 -2.97 -24.34
C ILE A 175 0.08 -1.69 -25.13
N LYS A 176 0.52 -1.83 -26.39
CA LYS A 176 0.80 -0.70 -27.30
C LYS A 176 -0.48 -0.10 -27.88
N GLU A 177 -1.42 -0.92 -28.34
CA GLU A 177 -2.71 -0.50 -28.92
C GLU A 177 -3.52 0.34 -27.92
N LEU A 178 -3.67 -0.15 -26.68
CA LEU A 178 -4.43 0.53 -25.63
C LEU A 178 -3.75 1.78 -25.07
N ASN A 179 -2.46 1.99 -25.37
CA ASN A 179 -1.73 3.18 -24.94
C ASN A 179 -1.99 4.40 -25.85
N ARG A 180 -2.48 4.18 -27.07
CA ARG A 180 -2.67 5.25 -28.06
C ARG A 180 -4.04 5.90 -27.90
N GLU A 181 -4.15 7.14 -28.42
CA GLU A 181 -5.43 7.82 -28.68
C GLU A 181 -6.19 7.17 -29.85
N GLU A 182 -6.30 5.84 -29.84
CA GLU A 182 -7.12 5.07 -30.77
C GLU A 182 -8.54 4.93 -30.19
N PRO A 183 -9.58 4.80 -31.03
CA PRO A 183 -10.96 4.72 -30.53
C PRO A 183 -11.18 3.49 -29.63
N ALA A 184 -10.50 2.37 -29.88
CA ALA A 184 -10.57 1.19 -29.01
C ALA A 184 -9.73 1.30 -27.72
N GLY A 185 -8.91 2.36 -27.60
CA GLY A 185 -8.02 2.65 -26.47
C GLY A 185 -8.54 3.84 -25.64
N LEU A 186 -7.74 4.91 -25.56
CA LEU A 186 -8.05 6.09 -24.72
C LEU A 186 -9.21 6.95 -25.25
N GLY A 187 -9.65 6.71 -26.50
CA GLY A 187 -10.61 7.57 -27.19
C GLY A 187 -9.91 8.78 -27.83
N GLY A 188 -10.50 9.29 -28.92
CA GLY A 188 -10.01 10.49 -29.58
C GLY A 188 -10.52 11.77 -28.88
N PRO A 189 -10.10 12.97 -29.34
CA PRO A 189 -10.50 14.25 -28.73
C PRO A 189 -12.01 14.54 -28.72
N LEU A 190 -12.79 13.81 -29.53
CA LEU A 190 -14.25 13.94 -29.66
C LEU A 190 -15.01 12.81 -28.95
N SER A 191 -14.30 11.86 -28.33
CA SER A 191 -14.90 10.72 -27.65
C SER A 191 -15.37 11.08 -26.24
N GLU A 192 -16.41 10.40 -25.76
CA GLU A 192 -16.87 10.57 -24.38
C GLU A 192 -15.78 10.15 -23.37
N HIS A 193 -15.45 11.07 -22.44
CA HIS A 193 -14.41 10.87 -21.43
C HIS A 193 -14.88 10.05 -20.23
N TYR A 194 -16.19 9.96 -20.01
CA TYR A 194 -16.78 9.29 -18.85
C TYR A 194 -17.71 8.17 -19.28
N LEU A 195 -17.74 7.10 -18.50
CA LEU A 195 -18.55 5.91 -18.71
C LEU A 195 -19.37 5.65 -17.44
N LEU A 196 -20.37 4.77 -17.53
CA LEU A 196 -21.03 4.22 -16.35
C LEU A 196 -20.50 2.82 -16.11
N ASP A 197 -19.99 2.52 -14.93
CA ASP A 197 -19.60 1.15 -14.59
C ASP A 197 -20.83 0.26 -14.35
N SER A 198 -20.61 -1.02 -14.06
CA SER A 198 -21.66 -1.99 -13.74
C SER A 198 -22.38 -1.73 -12.42
N ARG A 199 -22.13 -0.60 -11.74
CA ARG A 199 -22.85 -0.14 -10.55
C ARG A 199 -23.56 1.20 -10.81
N GLY A 200 -23.59 1.66 -12.07
CA GLY A 200 -24.16 2.95 -12.43
C GLY A 200 -23.31 4.14 -11.98
N ALA A 201 -22.06 3.94 -11.54
CA ALA A 201 -21.17 5.02 -11.14
C ALA A 201 -20.43 5.60 -12.34
N VAL A 202 -20.30 6.93 -12.37
CA VAL A 202 -19.56 7.63 -13.42
C VAL A 202 -18.06 7.41 -13.23
N VAL A 203 -17.41 6.77 -14.21
CA VAL A 203 -15.97 6.48 -14.21
C VAL A 203 -15.28 7.09 -15.42
N GLU A 204 -14.02 7.49 -15.28
CA GLU A 204 -13.25 8.03 -16.41
C GLU A 204 -12.77 6.90 -17.33
N ARG A 205 -12.99 7.02 -18.63
CA ARG A 205 -12.58 6.04 -19.66
C ARG A 205 -11.09 5.72 -19.61
N ARG A 206 -10.25 6.75 -19.48
CA ARG A 206 -8.79 6.60 -19.38
C ARG A 206 -8.40 5.72 -18.19
N ALA A 207 -9.04 5.91 -17.04
CA ALA A 207 -8.78 5.11 -15.84
C ALA A 207 -9.15 3.64 -16.04
N VAL A 208 -10.25 3.35 -16.75
CA VAL A 208 -10.67 1.98 -17.10
C VAL A 208 -9.63 1.31 -18.00
N VAL A 209 -9.23 1.95 -19.10
CA VAL A 209 -8.21 1.43 -20.03
C VAL A 209 -6.87 1.20 -19.33
N CYS A 210 -6.48 2.10 -18.44
CA CYS A 210 -5.26 1.94 -17.66
C CYS A 210 -5.30 0.71 -16.74
N ARG A 211 -6.45 0.39 -16.13
CA ARG A 211 -6.62 -0.85 -15.34
C ARG A 211 -6.54 -2.10 -16.23
N GLU A 212 -7.13 -2.06 -17.43
CA GLU A 212 -6.99 -3.16 -18.40
C GLU A 212 -5.52 -3.39 -18.76
N ARG A 213 -4.76 -2.33 -19.02
CA ARG A 213 -3.32 -2.43 -19.33
C ARG A 213 -2.55 -3.06 -18.17
N LEU A 214 -2.84 -2.68 -16.92
CA LEU A 214 -2.19 -3.27 -15.74
C LEU A 214 -2.41 -4.78 -15.70
N LEU A 215 -3.67 -5.21 -15.87
CA LEU A 215 -4.03 -6.62 -15.89
C LEU A 215 -3.35 -7.39 -17.03
N LEU A 216 -3.20 -6.76 -18.21
CA LEU A 216 -2.41 -7.32 -19.32
C LEU A 216 -0.92 -7.46 -18.95
N GLY A 217 -0.37 -6.50 -18.21
CA GLY A 217 0.99 -6.57 -17.67
C GLY A 217 1.19 -7.75 -16.73
N HIS A 218 0.24 -7.98 -15.82
CA HIS A 218 0.25 -9.16 -14.94
C HIS A 218 0.13 -10.47 -15.73
N CYS A 219 -0.82 -10.55 -16.68
CA CYS A 219 -0.94 -11.71 -17.58
C CYS A 219 0.36 -12.00 -18.33
N LEU A 220 1.03 -10.96 -18.82
CA LEU A 220 2.28 -11.08 -19.56
C LEU A 220 3.39 -11.66 -18.67
N VAL A 221 3.54 -11.18 -17.44
CA VAL A 221 4.49 -11.73 -16.45
C VAL A 221 4.22 -13.21 -16.19
N LEU A 222 2.98 -13.57 -15.84
CA LEU A 222 2.61 -14.95 -15.54
C LEU A 222 2.84 -15.88 -16.73
N SER A 223 2.68 -15.39 -17.96
CA SER A 223 2.91 -16.17 -19.18
C SER A 223 4.35 -16.69 -19.34
N VAL A 224 5.35 -16.04 -18.72
CA VAL A 224 6.76 -16.49 -18.75
C VAL A 224 6.98 -17.73 -17.90
N LEU A 225 6.21 -17.86 -16.83
CA LEU A 225 6.32 -18.96 -15.87
C LEU A 225 5.62 -20.22 -16.38
N VAL A 226 4.61 -20.06 -17.23
CA VAL A 226 3.98 -21.18 -17.95
C VAL A 226 4.87 -21.69 -19.09
N VAL A 227 5.33 -20.78 -19.97
CA VAL A 227 6.23 -21.12 -21.09
C VAL A 227 7.41 -20.15 -21.08
N ARG A 228 8.65 -20.66 -21.17
CA ARG A 228 9.84 -19.79 -21.22
C ARG A 228 9.77 -18.78 -22.39
N ALA A 229 10.32 -17.58 -22.18
CA ALA A 229 10.34 -16.52 -23.18
C ALA A 229 11.40 -16.79 -24.27
N GLY A 230 11.06 -16.53 -25.54
CA GLY A 230 12.00 -16.63 -26.64
C GLY A 230 12.74 -15.31 -26.93
N PRO A 231 13.80 -15.32 -27.77
CA PRO A 231 14.55 -14.12 -28.17
C PRO A 231 13.68 -12.98 -28.72
N LYS A 232 12.65 -13.32 -29.50
CA LYS A 232 11.70 -12.33 -30.06
C LYS A 232 10.90 -11.65 -28.95
N ASP A 233 10.33 -12.42 -28.02
CA ASP A 233 9.53 -11.89 -26.93
C ASP A 233 10.34 -10.92 -26.06
N VAL A 234 11.60 -11.28 -25.76
CA VAL A 234 12.52 -10.44 -24.97
C VAL A 234 12.81 -9.11 -25.68
N LYS A 235 13.09 -9.13 -26.99
CA LYS A 235 13.31 -7.89 -27.77
C LYS A 235 12.06 -7.02 -27.83
N ASP A 236 10.91 -7.62 -28.09
CA ASP A 236 9.65 -6.90 -28.22
C ASP A 236 9.28 -6.24 -26.87
N VAL A 237 9.34 -6.98 -25.76
CA VAL A 237 9.08 -6.44 -24.42
C VAL A 237 10.09 -5.37 -24.02
N PHE A 238 11.38 -5.56 -24.32
CA PHE A 238 12.39 -4.54 -24.06
C PHE A 238 12.12 -3.24 -24.84
N SER A 239 11.64 -3.33 -26.09
CA SER A 239 11.22 -2.14 -26.85
C SER A 239 10.04 -1.43 -26.17
N VAL A 240 9.02 -2.18 -25.75
CA VAL A 240 7.82 -1.63 -25.11
C VAL A 240 8.17 -0.97 -23.77
N LEU A 241 9.11 -1.56 -23.02
CA LEU A 241 9.60 -1.00 -21.76
C LEU A 241 10.28 0.35 -21.99
N LYS A 242 11.14 0.46 -23.01
CA LYS A 242 11.80 1.73 -23.33
C LYS A 242 10.81 2.82 -23.71
N ASP A 243 9.82 2.47 -24.53
CA ASP A 243 8.75 3.38 -24.97
C ASP A 243 7.93 3.85 -23.74
N SER A 244 7.47 2.90 -22.91
CA SER A 244 6.65 3.19 -21.72
C SER A 244 7.42 4.01 -20.67
N ALA A 245 8.72 3.74 -20.49
CA ALA A 245 9.54 4.48 -19.55
C ALA A 245 9.85 5.92 -20.02
N ALA A 246 9.93 6.16 -21.33
CA ALA A 246 10.11 7.51 -21.89
C ALA A 246 8.86 8.38 -21.69
N GLU A 247 7.66 7.81 -21.73
CA GLU A 247 6.41 8.54 -21.47
C GLU A 247 6.32 9.11 -20.04
N LEU A 248 7.12 8.58 -19.10
CA LEU A 248 7.17 9.07 -17.73
C LEU A 248 7.80 10.48 -17.61
N SER A 249 8.65 10.87 -18.55
CA SER A 249 9.33 12.18 -18.55
C SER A 249 8.60 13.27 -19.32
N GLU A 250 7.88 12.95 -20.39
CA GLU A 250 7.16 13.94 -21.24
C GLU A 250 5.97 14.65 -20.55
N SER A 251 5.49 14.10 -19.43
CA SER A 251 4.29 14.59 -18.71
C SER A 251 4.50 15.83 -17.83
N SER A 252 5.73 16.37 -17.69
CA SER A 252 5.98 17.51 -16.79
C SER A 252 5.56 18.88 -17.36
N ASP A 253 5.48 19.05 -18.68
CA ASP A 253 5.53 20.39 -19.29
C ASP A 253 4.27 20.86 -20.03
N THR A 254 3.22 20.03 -20.18
CA THR A 254 2.02 20.47 -20.92
C THR A 254 0.71 20.17 -20.18
N LEU A 255 -0.17 21.18 -20.15
CA LEU A 255 -1.55 21.21 -19.62
C LEU A 255 -1.73 21.62 -18.14
N LYS A 256 -1.21 22.81 -17.81
CA LYS A 256 -1.77 23.65 -16.74
C LYS A 256 -3.12 24.22 -17.20
N HIS A 257 -4.25 23.68 -16.74
CA HIS A 257 -5.49 24.39 -16.36
C HIS A 257 -6.73 23.48 -16.31
N GLN A 258 -6.88 22.65 -15.27
CA GLN A 258 -8.15 22.28 -14.61
C GLN A 258 -7.88 21.27 -13.48
N ALA A 259 -8.60 21.36 -12.35
CA ALA A 259 -8.42 20.47 -11.19
C ALA A 259 -8.70 18.97 -11.51
N CYS A 260 -9.57 18.68 -12.47
CA CYS A 260 -9.84 17.33 -12.97
C CYS A 260 -8.66 16.78 -13.81
N HIS A 261 -7.90 17.67 -14.47
CA HIS A 261 -6.74 17.32 -15.30
C HIS A 261 -5.51 16.90 -14.45
N PHE A 262 -5.42 17.39 -13.21
CA PHE A 262 -4.36 17.02 -12.27
C PHE A 262 -4.48 15.56 -11.80
N LEU A 263 -5.67 15.10 -11.43
CA LEU A 263 -5.92 13.69 -11.10
C LEU A 263 -5.66 12.79 -12.31
N CYS A 264 -6.06 13.21 -13.51
CA CYS A 264 -5.88 12.45 -14.74
C CYS A 264 -4.39 12.25 -15.11
N ASN A 265 -3.58 13.32 -15.07
CA ASN A 265 -2.14 13.21 -15.31
C ASN A 265 -1.43 12.40 -14.22
N PHE A 266 -1.90 12.48 -12.97
CA PHE A 266 -1.36 11.70 -11.86
C PHE A 266 -1.67 10.20 -12.01
N LEU A 267 -2.92 9.86 -12.32
CA LEU A 267 -3.34 8.48 -12.59
C LEU A 267 -2.61 7.92 -13.81
N TRP A 268 -2.51 8.67 -14.90
CA TRP A 268 -1.78 8.24 -16.09
C TRP A 268 -0.32 7.92 -15.80
N LYS A 269 0.40 8.85 -15.16
CA LYS A 269 1.81 8.67 -14.79
C LYS A 269 1.97 7.44 -13.89
N ARG A 270 1.05 7.24 -12.94
CA ARG A 270 1.00 6.06 -12.08
C ARG A 270 0.87 4.76 -12.87
N PHE A 271 -0.12 4.67 -13.76
CA PHE A 271 -0.33 3.46 -14.55
C PHE A 271 0.82 3.18 -15.51
N SER A 272 1.45 4.21 -16.09
CA SER A 272 2.67 4.03 -16.87
C SER A 272 3.83 3.48 -16.03
N PHE A 273 3.95 3.88 -14.76
CA PHE A 273 4.89 3.25 -13.81
C PHE A 273 4.57 1.77 -13.59
N TYR A 274 3.31 1.42 -13.32
CA TYR A 274 2.88 0.02 -13.16
C TYR A 274 3.29 -0.84 -14.36
N ILE A 275 2.98 -0.40 -15.58
CA ILE A 275 3.33 -1.12 -16.81
C ILE A 275 4.84 -1.26 -16.94
N SER A 276 5.59 -0.19 -16.72
CA SER A 276 7.05 -0.21 -16.82
C SER A 276 7.66 -1.20 -15.80
N HIS A 277 7.12 -1.29 -14.58
CA HIS A 277 7.55 -2.28 -13.59
C HIS A 277 7.17 -3.71 -14.02
N SER A 278 5.93 -3.97 -14.45
CA SER A 278 5.53 -5.30 -14.92
C SER A 278 6.39 -5.78 -16.10
N LEU A 279 6.73 -4.90 -17.04
CA LEU A 279 7.61 -5.21 -18.17
C LEU A 279 9.06 -5.45 -17.73
N LEU A 280 9.56 -4.68 -16.76
CA LEU A 280 10.87 -4.94 -16.14
C LEU A 280 10.89 -6.33 -15.48
N PHE A 281 9.88 -6.66 -14.68
CA PHE A 281 9.80 -7.95 -14.00
C PHE A 281 9.60 -9.11 -14.96
N PHE A 282 8.86 -8.93 -16.07
CA PHE A 282 8.83 -9.91 -17.15
C PHE A 282 10.24 -10.28 -17.62
N LEU A 283 11.09 -9.27 -17.87
CA LEU A 283 12.47 -9.48 -18.33
C LEU A 283 13.34 -10.11 -17.25
N VAL A 284 13.25 -9.63 -16.00
CA VAL A 284 13.96 -10.21 -14.85
C VAL A 284 13.61 -11.70 -14.70
N ILE A 285 12.32 -12.03 -14.73
CA ILE A 285 11.82 -13.41 -14.59
C ILE A 285 12.27 -14.25 -15.79
N ALA A 286 12.19 -13.73 -17.02
CA ALA A 286 12.64 -14.43 -18.22
C ALA A 286 14.12 -14.81 -18.14
N PHE A 287 14.99 -13.88 -17.73
CA PHE A 287 16.42 -14.12 -17.63
C PHE A 287 16.80 -15.07 -16.49
N VAL A 288 16.22 -14.88 -15.30
CA VAL A 288 16.53 -15.68 -14.11
C VAL A 288 15.97 -17.10 -14.25
N SER A 289 14.73 -17.27 -14.73
CA SER A 289 14.14 -18.60 -14.92
C SER A 289 14.87 -19.41 -15.99
N ASP A 290 15.27 -18.80 -17.10
CA ASP A 290 16.02 -19.51 -18.15
C ASP A 290 17.42 -19.91 -17.68
N ALA A 291 18.11 -19.03 -16.93
CA ALA A 291 19.42 -19.32 -16.36
C ALA A 291 19.37 -20.43 -15.30
N LEU A 292 18.38 -20.40 -14.39
CA LEU A 292 18.24 -21.44 -13.36
C LEU A 292 17.81 -22.79 -13.97
N SER A 293 17.04 -22.78 -15.06
CA SER A 293 16.66 -24.00 -15.78
C SER A 293 17.86 -24.65 -16.48
N ALA A 294 18.83 -23.84 -16.92
CA ALA A 294 20.10 -24.32 -17.49
C ALA A 294 20.90 -25.17 -16.49
N LEU A 295 20.84 -24.83 -15.19
CA LEU A 295 21.48 -25.59 -14.12
C LEU A 295 20.85 -26.96 -13.86
N SER A 296 19.65 -27.24 -14.39
CA SER A 296 18.87 -28.47 -14.15
C SER A 296 18.76 -29.38 -15.39
N ASP A 297 19.84 -29.51 -16.18
CA ASP A 297 19.93 -30.34 -17.40
C ASP A 297 19.01 -29.95 -18.58
N LYS A 298 18.32 -28.80 -18.51
CA LYS A 298 17.53 -28.24 -19.63
C LYS A 298 18.29 -27.09 -20.26
N SER A 299 18.62 -27.21 -21.54
CA SER A 299 19.39 -26.19 -22.22
C SER A 299 18.68 -24.82 -22.27
N SER A 300 19.46 -23.73 -22.18
CA SER A 300 18.95 -22.34 -22.14
C SER A 300 18.45 -21.89 -23.52
N ILE A 301 17.21 -21.40 -23.58
CA ILE A 301 16.59 -20.99 -24.85
C ILE A 301 17.20 -19.69 -25.37
N LEU A 302 17.53 -18.76 -24.46
CA LEU A 302 18.06 -17.45 -24.82
C LEU A 302 19.55 -17.51 -25.14
N SER A 303 20.30 -18.38 -24.46
CA SER A 303 21.75 -18.48 -24.61
C SER A 303 22.19 -19.45 -25.68
N HIS A 304 21.31 -20.26 -26.28
CA HIS A 304 21.69 -21.10 -27.41
C HIS A 304 22.18 -20.30 -28.63
N ASP A 305 21.60 -19.11 -28.86
CA ASP A 305 21.92 -18.31 -30.04
C ASP A 305 22.97 -17.24 -29.71
N ALA A 306 24.20 -17.46 -30.17
CA ALA A 306 25.30 -16.51 -30.01
C ALA A 306 25.07 -15.19 -30.75
N SER A 307 24.27 -15.20 -31.83
CA SER A 307 23.93 -13.97 -32.56
C SER A 307 22.99 -13.10 -31.73
N PHE A 308 22.00 -13.71 -31.08
CA PHE A 308 21.11 -13.03 -30.15
C PHE A 308 21.88 -12.42 -28.97
N ARG A 309 22.79 -13.17 -28.33
CA ARG A 309 23.58 -12.65 -27.18
C ARG A 309 24.32 -11.37 -27.55
N LYS A 310 25.00 -11.37 -28.71
CA LYS A 310 25.74 -10.20 -29.18
C LYS A 310 24.81 -9.03 -29.51
N GLU A 311 23.77 -9.27 -30.29
CA GLU A 311 22.83 -8.22 -30.70
C GLU A 311 22.11 -7.60 -29.49
N PHE A 312 21.69 -8.43 -28.54
CA PHE A 312 21.01 -7.97 -27.33
C PHE A 312 21.97 -7.23 -26.40
N GLN A 313 23.22 -7.69 -26.27
CA GLN A 313 24.27 -6.96 -25.55
C GLN A 313 24.45 -5.54 -26.11
N ASP A 314 24.59 -5.41 -27.44
CA ASP A 314 24.75 -4.11 -28.10
C ASP A 314 23.51 -3.22 -27.88
N THR A 315 22.31 -3.84 -27.90
CA THR A 315 21.02 -3.15 -27.72
C THR A 315 20.83 -2.62 -26.29
N VAL A 316 21.16 -3.43 -25.28
CA VAL A 316 21.02 -3.07 -23.86
C VAL A 316 22.09 -2.07 -23.41
N MET A 317 23.28 -2.12 -24.02
CA MET A 317 24.36 -1.19 -23.73
C MET A 317 24.28 0.13 -24.51
N ALA A 318 23.33 0.27 -25.43
CA ALA A 318 23.08 1.52 -26.13
C ALA A 318 22.78 2.66 -25.14
N VAL A 319 23.28 3.86 -25.47
CA VAL A 319 23.08 5.07 -24.65
C VAL A 319 21.60 5.46 -24.69
N VAL A 320 21.00 5.62 -23.51
CA VAL A 320 19.65 6.15 -23.33
C VAL A 320 19.77 7.54 -22.70
N ASN A 321 19.12 8.53 -23.33
CA ASN A 321 19.22 9.93 -22.91
C ASN A 321 18.26 10.26 -21.75
N ASP A 322 17.12 9.57 -21.66
CA ASP A 322 16.14 9.79 -20.60
C ASP A 322 16.55 9.07 -19.30
N PRO A 323 16.60 9.76 -18.14
CA PRO A 323 17.09 9.17 -16.89
C PRO A 323 16.17 8.07 -16.34
N ASN A 324 14.85 8.14 -16.56
CA ASN A 324 13.93 7.10 -16.09
C ASN A 324 14.11 5.84 -16.93
N SER A 325 14.07 5.99 -18.26
CA SER A 325 14.31 4.90 -19.21
C SER A 325 15.68 4.26 -18.98
N GLU A 326 16.73 5.06 -18.74
CA GLU A 326 18.06 4.56 -18.41
C GLU A 326 18.09 3.76 -17.11
N GLY A 327 17.35 4.17 -16.08
CA GLY A 327 17.21 3.41 -14.84
C GLY A 327 16.51 2.05 -15.02
N PHE A 328 15.41 2.01 -15.78
CA PHE A 328 14.72 0.77 -16.12
C PHE A 328 15.61 -0.18 -16.94
N VAL A 329 16.29 0.35 -17.96
CA VAL A 329 17.29 -0.41 -18.73
C VAL A 329 18.45 -0.85 -17.83
N GLY A 330 18.82 -0.06 -16.83
CA GLY A 330 19.75 -0.45 -15.76
C GLY A 330 19.30 -1.71 -15.02
N GLY A 331 18.03 -1.80 -14.63
CA GLY A 331 17.44 -3.00 -14.03
C GLY A 331 17.51 -4.22 -14.96
N VAL A 332 17.26 -4.02 -16.25
CA VAL A 332 17.42 -5.07 -17.28
C VAL A 332 18.88 -5.50 -17.42
N ARG A 333 19.85 -4.56 -17.36
CA ARG A 333 21.30 -4.85 -17.35
C ARG A 333 21.69 -5.71 -16.16
N LEU A 334 21.14 -5.45 -14.97
CA LEU A 334 21.38 -6.27 -13.78
C LEU A 334 20.86 -7.70 -13.98
N ALA A 335 19.65 -7.88 -14.51
CA ALA A 335 19.13 -9.21 -14.80
C ALA A 335 19.93 -9.95 -15.88
N TRP A 336 20.30 -9.23 -16.95
CA TRP A 336 21.08 -9.76 -18.05
C TRP A 336 22.48 -10.19 -17.61
N VAL A 337 23.16 -9.40 -16.78
CA VAL A 337 24.51 -9.76 -16.31
C VAL A 337 24.50 -11.00 -15.41
N VAL A 338 23.49 -11.15 -14.55
CA VAL A 338 23.31 -12.37 -13.74
C VAL A 338 23.04 -13.58 -14.63
N HIS A 339 22.22 -13.43 -15.68
CA HIS A 339 22.00 -14.48 -16.66
C HIS A 339 23.30 -14.91 -17.35
N LEU A 340 24.10 -13.96 -17.84
CA LEU A 340 25.41 -14.25 -18.46
C LEU A 340 26.37 -14.95 -17.49
N MET A 341 26.41 -14.55 -16.22
CA MET A 341 27.24 -15.19 -15.19
C MET A 341 26.89 -16.67 -15.01
N LEU A 342 25.60 -16.98 -14.85
CA LEU A 342 25.13 -18.34 -14.62
C LEU A 342 25.37 -19.28 -15.82
N ILE A 343 25.30 -18.75 -17.04
CA ILE A 343 25.58 -19.53 -18.26
C ILE A 343 27.08 -19.71 -18.49
N HIS A 344 27.91 -18.72 -18.13
CA HIS A 344 29.36 -18.81 -18.32
C HIS A 344 29.99 -19.94 -17.50
N ASP A 345 29.45 -20.21 -16.29
CA ASP A 345 29.86 -21.35 -15.45
C ASP A 345 29.58 -22.72 -16.11
N GLU A 346 28.59 -22.83 -17.02
CA GLU A 346 28.28 -24.06 -17.78
C GLU A 346 29.35 -24.37 -18.85
N ILE A 347 29.89 -23.32 -19.49
CA ILE A 347 30.89 -23.45 -20.58
C ILE A 347 32.28 -23.75 -19.99
N GLY A 348 32.58 -23.30 -18.78
CA GLY A 348 33.87 -23.52 -18.11
C GLY A 348 34.14 -24.96 -17.66
N LEU A 349 33.10 -25.80 -17.54
CA LEU A 349 33.20 -27.22 -17.19
C LEU A 349 33.43 -28.14 -18.41
N GLY A 350 33.37 -27.62 -19.64
CA GLY A 350 33.69 -28.33 -20.89
C GLY A 350 34.94 -27.76 -21.56
N GLU A 351 36.01 -28.55 -21.65
CA GLU A 351 37.31 -28.11 -22.19
C GLU A 351 37.27 -27.54 -23.63
N ALA A 352 38.07 -26.48 -23.82
CA ALA A 352 38.74 -26.01 -25.06
C ALA A 352 37.97 -25.18 -26.12
N VAL A 353 37.74 -23.88 -25.87
CA VAL A 353 37.81 -22.81 -26.91
C VAL A 353 38.31 -21.47 -26.30
N SER A 354 39.58 -21.12 -26.52
CA SER A 354 40.29 -19.99 -25.88
C SER A 354 40.13 -18.61 -26.55
N THR A 355 39.13 -18.41 -27.42
CA THR A 355 38.90 -17.11 -28.10
C THR A 355 37.46 -16.60 -28.01
N VAL A 356 36.47 -17.44 -27.67
CA VAL A 356 35.07 -17.02 -27.45
C VAL A 356 34.86 -16.60 -25.98
N SER A 357 35.58 -17.21 -25.05
CA SER A 357 35.52 -16.91 -23.61
C SER A 357 35.96 -15.48 -23.25
N SER A 358 36.87 -14.87 -24.03
CA SER A 358 37.37 -13.51 -23.77
C SER A 358 36.34 -12.42 -24.03
N ASN A 359 35.45 -12.61 -25.00
CA ASN A 359 34.44 -11.61 -25.36
C ASN A 359 33.24 -11.64 -24.40
N GLU A 360 32.82 -12.84 -23.99
CA GLU A 360 31.70 -13.01 -23.05
C GLU A 360 32.03 -12.50 -21.64
N PHE A 361 33.25 -12.76 -21.17
CA PHE A 361 33.75 -12.17 -19.93
C PHE A 361 33.82 -10.63 -20.02
N GLY A 362 34.14 -10.08 -21.21
CA GLY A 362 34.08 -8.65 -21.49
C GLY A 362 32.67 -8.07 -21.36
N TYR A 363 31.64 -8.78 -21.83
CA TYR A 363 30.24 -8.37 -21.69
C TYR A 363 29.80 -8.30 -20.22
N ILE A 364 30.18 -9.31 -19.43
CA ILE A 364 29.88 -9.35 -17.98
C ILE A 364 30.48 -8.12 -17.28
N ASN A 365 31.77 -7.86 -17.49
CA ASN A 365 32.44 -6.73 -16.85
C ASN A 365 31.86 -5.38 -17.29
N PHE A 366 31.56 -5.21 -18.58
CA PHE A 366 31.01 -3.95 -19.07
C PHE A 366 29.59 -3.67 -18.52
N CYS A 367 28.75 -4.69 -18.40
CA CYS A 367 27.44 -4.57 -17.75
C CYS A 367 27.60 -4.26 -16.25
N LEU A 368 28.48 -4.97 -15.54
CA LEU A 368 28.74 -4.71 -14.12
C LEU A 368 29.24 -3.30 -13.86
N GLU A 369 30.20 -2.81 -14.63
CA GLU A 369 30.69 -1.43 -14.52
C GLU A 369 29.55 -0.42 -14.69
N SER A 370 28.70 -0.61 -15.70
CA SER A 370 27.54 0.26 -15.93
C SER A 370 26.54 0.22 -14.76
N VAL A 371 26.25 -0.97 -14.22
CA VAL A 371 25.32 -1.16 -13.10
C VAL A 371 25.77 -0.40 -11.85
N PHE A 372 27.06 -0.49 -11.50
CA PHE A 372 27.62 0.22 -10.36
C PHE A 372 27.83 1.71 -10.63
N ALA A 373 28.31 2.09 -11.81
CA ALA A 373 28.56 3.50 -12.17
C ALA A 373 27.27 4.33 -12.19
N LYS A 374 26.16 3.74 -12.62
CA LYS A 374 24.84 4.39 -12.64
C LYS A 374 24.01 4.15 -11.38
N ASN A 375 24.57 3.44 -10.40
CA ASN A 375 23.90 3.02 -9.16
C ASN A 375 22.46 2.51 -9.39
N VAL A 376 22.35 1.45 -10.21
CA VAL A 376 21.05 0.85 -10.56
C VAL A 376 20.27 0.40 -9.31
N PHE A 377 20.95 -0.05 -8.26
CA PHE A 377 20.31 -0.46 -7.00
C PHE A 377 19.50 0.69 -6.39
N HIS A 378 20.03 1.91 -6.40
CA HIS A 378 19.31 3.08 -5.90
C HIS A 378 18.08 3.41 -6.75
N PHE A 379 18.20 3.33 -8.08
CA PHE A 379 17.05 3.54 -8.96
C PHE A 379 15.95 2.51 -8.71
N LEU A 380 16.31 1.22 -8.62
CA LEU A 380 15.36 0.15 -8.30
C LEU A 380 14.72 0.36 -6.93
N LEU A 381 15.48 0.81 -5.94
CA LEU A 381 14.94 1.09 -4.61
C LEU A 381 13.93 2.24 -4.63
N GLU A 382 14.32 3.41 -5.12
CA GLU A 382 13.53 4.65 -5.01
C GLU A 382 12.41 4.75 -6.04
N LYS A 383 12.66 4.31 -7.28
CA LYS A 383 11.71 4.48 -8.38
C LYS A 383 10.83 3.25 -8.62
N VAL A 384 11.30 2.06 -8.21
CA VAL A 384 10.54 0.81 -8.34
C VAL A 384 9.96 0.37 -7.00
N LEU A 385 10.80 -0.14 -6.08
CA LEU A 385 10.33 -0.81 -4.87
C LEU A 385 9.58 0.11 -3.90
N ARG A 386 10.06 1.33 -3.66
CA ARG A 386 9.40 2.30 -2.75
C ARG A 386 8.27 3.10 -3.42
N SER A 387 7.99 2.86 -4.70
CA SER A 387 6.90 3.54 -5.38
C SER A 387 5.54 3.05 -4.87
N ALA A 388 4.55 3.96 -4.77
CA ALA A 388 3.18 3.57 -4.44
C ALA A 388 2.60 2.56 -5.44
N ALA A 389 3.09 2.57 -6.69
CA ALA A 389 2.69 1.60 -7.71
C ALA A 389 3.10 0.17 -7.29
N TYR A 390 4.34 -0.03 -6.89
CA TYR A 390 4.82 -1.34 -6.45
C TYR A 390 4.27 -1.73 -5.06
N GLN A 391 4.18 -0.77 -4.13
CA GLN A 391 3.77 -1.04 -2.75
C GLN A 391 2.28 -1.43 -2.63
N ASN A 392 1.44 -0.91 -3.51
CA ASN A 392 -0.01 -1.13 -3.51
C ASN A 392 -0.48 -2.01 -4.70
N ASP A 393 0.40 -2.78 -5.33
CA ASP A 393 0.00 -3.75 -6.37
C ASP A 393 -0.60 -5.02 -5.72
N ASP A 394 -1.11 -5.93 -6.55
CA ASP A 394 -1.63 -7.24 -6.13
C ASP A 394 -0.59 -8.02 -5.30
N GLU A 395 -1.00 -8.53 -4.13
CA GLU A 395 -0.10 -9.15 -3.14
C GLU A 395 0.66 -10.35 -3.72
N ASP A 396 -0.01 -11.20 -4.52
CA ASP A 396 0.63 -12.36 -5.13
C ASP A 396 1.65 -11.95 -6.20
N MET A 397 1.35 -10.90 -6.96
CA MET A 397 2.30 -10.34 -7.93
C MET A 397 3.52 -9.75 -7.24
N VAL A 398 3.33 -9.02 -6.13
CA VAL A 398 4.43 -8.46 -5.32
C VAL A 398 5.29 -9.58 -4.73
N TYR A 399 4.68 -10.63 -4.17
CA TYR A 399 5.38 -11.82 -3.68
C TYR A 399 6.22 -12.46 -4.79
N MET A 400 5.65 -12.66 -5.98
CA MET A 400 6.35 -13.23 -7.12
C MET A 400 7.54 -12.35 -7.56
N TYR A 401 7.35 -11.04 -7.62
CA TYR A 401 8.42 -10.09 -7.92
C TYR A 401 9.56 -10.21 -6.91
N ASN A 402 9.24 -10.22 -5.60
CA ASN A 402 10.23 -10.39 -4.53
C ASN A 402 10.95 -11.74 -4.60
N ALA A 403 10.24 -12.83 -4.89
CA ALA A 403 10.83 -14.16 -5.03
C ALA A 403 11.87 -14.19 -6.18
N TYR A 404 11.61 -13.51 -7.29
CA TYR A 404 12.56 -13.42 -8.40
C TYR A 404 13.69 -12.42 -8.16
N LEU A 405 13.46 -11.33 -7.41
CA LEU A 405 14.55 -10.47 -6.93
C LEU A 405 15.46 -11.19 -5.94
N HIS A 406 14.89 -12.00 -5.05
CA HIS A 406 15.62 -12.87 -4.15
C HIS A 406 16.51 -13.87 -4.93
N LYS A 407 15.97 -14.53 -5.96
CA LYS A 407 16.75 -15.41 -6.84
C LYS A 407 17.86 -14.63 -7.55
N LEU A 408 17.52 -13.48 -8.14
CA LEU A 408 18.46 -12.60 -8.82
C LEU A 408 19.62 -12.19 -7.91
N ILE A 409 19.33 -11.71 -6.70
CA ILE A 409 20.35 -11.21 -5.77
C ILE A 409 21.17 -12.35 -5.17
N THR A 410 20.58 -13.52 -4.93
CA THR A 410 21.30 -14.70 -4.44
C THR A 410 22.28 -15.21 -5.50
N CYS A 411 21.88 -15.26 -6.77
CA CYS A 411 22.76 -15.60 -7.89
C CYS A 411 23.85 -14.53 -8.11
N PHE A 412 23.51 -13.25 -7.96
CA PHE A 412 24.48 -12.16 -8.04
C PHE A 412 25.53 -12.27 -6.93
N LEU A 413 25.11 -12.48 -5.68
CA LEU A 413 26.01 -12.55 -4.53
C LEU A 413 26.77 -13.89 -4.43
N SER A 414 26.38 -14.94 -5.17
CA SER A 414 27.12 -16.21 -5.19
C SER A 414 28.31 -16.19 -6.16
N HIS A 415 28.22 -15.42 -7.25
CA HIS A 415 29.21 -15.47 -8.33
C HIS A 415 30.51 -14.69 -7.99
N PRO A 416 31.72 -15.25 -8.26
CA PRO A 416 33.00 -14.65 -7.87
C PRO A 416 33.23 -13.23 -8.43
N VAL A 417 32.95 -13.00 -9.72
CA VAL A 417 33.19 -11.71 -10.38
C VAL A 417 32.33 -10.59 -9.76
N ALA A 418 31.08 -10.91 -9.39
CA ALA A 418 30.20 -9.97 -8.73
C ALA A 418 30.72 -9.65 -7.30
N ARG A 419 31.18 -10.66 -6.55
CA ARG A 419 31.77 -10.48 -5.22
C ARG A 419 33.00 -9.57 -5.25
N ASP A 420 33.88 -9.75 -6.23
CA ASP A 420 35.05 -8.88 -6.41
C ASP A 420 34.63 -7.43 -6.67
N LYS A 421 33.60 -7.22 -7.50
CA LYS A 421 33.07 -5.88 -7.77
C LYS A 421 32.40 -5.25 -6.55
N VAL A 422 31.65 -6.03 -5.77
CA VAL A 422 31.04 -5.60 -4.51
C VAL A 422 32.13 -5.21 -3.50
N LYS A 423 33.23 -5.98 -3.44
CA LYS A 423 34.39 -5.65 -2.60
C LYS A 423 35.06 -4.35 -3.01
N GLU A 424 35.32 -4.15 -4.29
CA GLU A 424 35.83 -2.87 -4.81
C GLU A 424 34.90 -1.70 -4.44
N SER A 425 33.58 -1.88 -4.60
CA SER A 425 32.59 -0.86 -4.24
C SER A 425 32.54 -0.60 -2.73
N LYS A 426 32.71 -1.63 -1.89
CA LYS A 426 32.79 -1.49 -0.43
C LYS A 426 34.03 -0.67 -0.05
N GLU A 427 35.20 -1.01 -0.57
CA GLU A 427 36.45 -0.28 -0.30
C GLU A 427 36.35 1.20 -0.69
N LYS A 428 35.78 1.50 -1.87
CA LYS A 428 35.50 2.88 -2.29
C LYS A 428 34.55 3.61 -1.33
N ALA A 429 33.50 2.94 -0.86
CA ALA A 429 32.55 3.52 0.09
C ALA A 429 33.19 3.81 1.46
N MET A 430 34.13 2.98 1.91
CA MET A 430 34.85 3.17 3.17
C MET A 430 35.89 4.31 3.11
N ILE A 431 36.47 4.58 1.94
CA ILE A 431 37.46 5.67 1.74
C ILE A 431 36.77 7.04 1.59
N THR A 432 35.51 7.06 1.15
CA THR A 432 34.76 8.29 0.92
C THR A 432 34.56 9.03 2.25
N LEU A 433 35.11 10.24 2.36
CA LEU A 433 35.01 11.08 3.56
C LEU A 433 33.57 11.54 3.81
N ASN A 434 33.15 11.52 5.07
CA ASN A 434 31.88 12.10 5.47
C ASN A 434 31.94 13.63 5.27
N THR A 435 31.02 14.17 4.47
CA THR A 435 30.82 15.62 4.37
C THR A 435 30.09 16.10 5.63
N TYR A 436 30.84 16.43 6.69
CA TYR A 436 30.25 17.03 7.88
C TYR A 436 29.91 18.50 7.58
N ARG A 437 28.63 18.85 7.60
CA ARG A 437 28.20 20.24 7.58
C ARG A 437 28.45 20.83 8.98
N MET A 438 29.37 21.79 9.11
CA MET A 438 29.53 22.56 10.34
C MET A 438 28.37 23.55 10.43
N ALA A 439 27.56 23.48 11.48
CA ALA A 439 26.53 24.47 11.77
C ALA A 439 27.20 25.79 12.17
N GLY A 440 27.48 26.66 11.19
CA GLY A 440 28.16 27.94 11.44
C GLY A 440 28.11 28.94 10.28
N ASP A 441 28.03 28.50 9.02
CA ASP A 441 28.01 29.41 7.87
C ASP A 441 26.59 29.81 7.48
N PHE A 442 25.93 30.60 8.33
CA PHE A 442 24.82 31.48 7.91
C PHE A 442 25.36 32.90 7.76
N VAL A 443 26.12 33.15 6.69
CA VAL A 443 26.35 34.52 6.21
C VAL A 443 25.92 34.60 4.75
N HIS A 444 24.97 35.49 4.52
CA HIS A 444 24.44 35.94 3.23
C HIS A 444 25.37 35.75 2.03
N ASP A 445 24.91 34.99 1.04
CA ASP A 445 24.86 35.55 -0.31
C ASP A 445 23.66 35.00 -1.09
N SER A 446 22.69 35.90 -1.29
CA SER A 446 21.47 35.68 -2.04
C SER A 446 21.73 35.80 -3.54
N SER A 447 22.40 34.82 -4.13
CA SER A 447 22.39 34.58 -5.58
C SER A 447 23.09 33.28 -5.93
N MET A 448 22.44 32.13 -5.80
CA MET A 448 22.67 30.91 -6.60
C MET A 448 21.55 29.89 -6.30
N GLN A 449 20.42 30.00 -6.99
CA GLN A 449 19.36 28.96 -7.03
C GLN A 449 19.76 27.75 -7.91
N GLY A 450 21.05 27.39 -7.93
CA GLY A 450 21.61 26.31 -8.77
C GLY A 450 22.40 25.24 -8.03
N GLU A 451 22.66 25.37 -6.72
CA GLU A 451 23.60 24.49 -5.99
C GLU A 451 23.00 23.83 -4.74
N GLN A 452 21.69 23.53 -4.74
CA GLN A 452 21.05 22.67 -3.72
C GLN A 452 21.04 21.17 -4.09
N ILE A 453 21.69 20.76 -5.19
CA ILE A 453 21.60 19.39 -5.75
C ILE A 453 22.88 18.56 -5.50
N ALA A 454 23.95 19.13 -4.94
CA ALA A 454 25.25 18.46 -4.78
C ALA A 454 25.51 17.85 -3.37
N GLU A 455 24.48 17.56 -2.58
CA GLU A 455 24.59 16.78 -1.34
C GLU A 455 24.10 15.34 -1.57
N GLY A 456 25.00 14.35 -1.53
CA GLY A 456 24.64 12.96 -1.23
C GLY A 456 24.13 12.09 -2.38
N VAL A 457 24.90 11.91 -3.45
CA VAL A 457 24.67 10.74 -4.34
C VAL A 457 24.91 9.47 -3.51
N PRO A 458 23.92 8.59 -3.33
CA PRO A 458 24.09 7.39 -2.52
C PRO A 458 25.14 6.48 -3.14
N LEU A 459 26.00 5.94 -2.29
CA LEU A 459 27.10 5.07 -2.70
C LEU A 459 26.52 3.71 -3.17
N PRO A 460 26.99 3.13 -4.29
CA PRO A 460 26.44 1.88 -4.81
C PRO A 460 26.43 0.72 -3.80
N PHE A 461 27.45 0.63 -2.93
CA PHE A 461 27.50 -0.37 -1.87
C PHE A 461 26.40 -0.16 -0.81
N VAL A 462 26.15 1.10 -0.42
CA VAL A 462 25.05 1.44 0.50
C VAL A 462 23.71 1.08 -0.14
N SER A 463 23.51 1.44 -1.41
CA SER A 463 22.29 1.14 -2.15
C SER A 463 22.07 -0.36 -2.34
N LEU A 464 23.13 -1.16 -2.49
CA LEU A 464 23.05 -2.62 -2.53
C LEU A 464 22.55 -3.19 -1.19
N LEU A 465 23.06 -2.70 -0.05
CA LEU A 465 22.60 -3.14 1.27
C LEU A 465 21.13 -2.79 1.50
N GLU A 466 20.71 -1.59 1.14
CA GLU A 466 19.32 -1.15 1.24
C GLU A 466 18.40 -1.92 0.27
N PHE A 467 18.87 -2.21 -0.94
CA PHE A 467 18.14 -3.03 -1.91
C PHE A 467 17.92 -4.45 -1.41
N VAL A 468 18.96 -5.09 -0.85
CA VAL A 468 18.83 -6.38 -0.16
C VAL A 468 17.82 -6.28 0.98
N SER A 469 17.94 -5.24 1.82
CA SER A 469 17.06 -5.01 2.96
C SER A 469 15.58 -4.92 2.54
N GLU A 470 15.26 -4.19 1.47
CA GLU A 470 13.88 -4.01 0.98
C GLU A 470 13.25 -5.32 0.49
N ILE A 471 14.02 -6.19 -0.19
CA ILE A 471 13.54 -7.50 -0.67
C ILE A 471 13.06 -8.37 0.49
N TYR A 472 13.85 -8.48 1.56
CA TYR A 472 13.52 -9.34 2.72
C TYR A 472 12.61 -8.67 3.74
N GLN A 473 12.42 -7.35 3.68
CA GLN A 473 11.48 -6.64 4.56
C GLN A 473 10.03 -7.04 4.28
N LYS A 474 9.67 -7.21 3.01
CA LYS A 474 8.33 -7.63 2.59
C LYS A 474 8.09 -9.12 2.78
N GLU A 475 9.08 -9.93 2.42
CA GLU A 475 8.97 -11.40 2.44
C GLU A 475 10.06 -12.05 3.30
N PRO A 476 9.94 -12.02 4.65
CA PRO A 476 10.93 -12.58 5.55
C PRO A 476 11.14 -14.10 5.38
N GLU A 477 10.15 -14.80 4.82
CA GLU A 477 10.17 -16.25 4.61
C GLU A 477 11.24 -16.69 3.59
N LEU A 478 11.56 -15.81 2.62
CA LEU A 478 12.59 -16.06 1.61
C LEU A 478 14.02 -16.15 2.20
N LEU A 479 14.19 -15.83 3.48
CA LEU A 479 15.49 -15.93 4.17
C LEU A 479 15.88 -17.38 4.52
N SER A 480 14.90 -18.28 4.66
CA SER A 480 15.16 -19.63 5.16
C SER A 480 16.09 -20.40 4.21
N GLY A 481 17.17 -20.98 4.76
CA GLY A 481 18.16 -21.73 3.98
C GLY A 481 19.09 -20.90 3.07
N ASN A 482 19.09 -19.56 3.16
CA ASN A 482 19.94 -18.72 2.32
C ASN A 482 21.36 -18.52 2.89
N ASP A 483 22.22 -19.54 2.76
CA ASP A 483 23.62 -19.47 3.21
C ASP A 483 24.48 -18.44 2.47
N VAL A 484 24.15 -18.17 1.20
CA VAL A 484 24.86 -17.18 0.37
C VAL A 484 24.70 -15.79 0.98
N LEU A 485 23.48 -15.43 1.38
CA LEU A 485 23.20 -14.15 2.00
C LEU A 485 23.91 -14.01 3.35
N TRP A 486 23.90 -15.04 4.20
CA TRP A 486 24.62 -14.99 5.48
C TRP A 486 26.14 -14.89 5.30
N THR A 487 26.69 -15.50 4.24
CA THR A 487 28.09 -15.30 3.86
C THR A 487 28.36 -13.85 3.46
N PHE A 488 27.45 -13.24 2.69
CA PHE A 488 27.52 -11.83 2.35
C PHE A 488 27.40 -10.92 3.57
N VAL A 489 26.52 -11.22 4.53
CA VAL A 489 26.37 -10.48 5.80
C VAL A 489 27.68 -10.47 6.58
N ASN A 490 28.34 -11.62 6.72
CA ASN A 490 29.63 -11.72 7.40
C ASN A 490 30.70 -10.86 6.70
N PHE A 491 30.76 -10.90 5.36
CA PHE A 491 31.65 -10.05 4.59
C PHE A 491 31.32 -8.55 4.72
N ALA A 492 30.04 -8.21 4.68
CA ALA A 492 29.55 -6.83 4.68
C ALA A 492 29.83 -6.13 6.01
N GLY A 493 29.67 -6.82 7.14
CA GLY A 493 29.79 -6.25 8.49
C GLY A 493 31.21 -5.90 8.98
N GLU A 494 32.25 -6.26 8.23
CA GLU A 494 33.63 -5.98 8.63
C GLU A 494 34.09 -4.53 8.34
N ASP A 495 34.82 -3.93 9.28
CA ASP A 495 35.62 -2.69 9.12
C ASP A 495 34.85 -1.46 8.56
N HIS A 496 33.67 -1.16 9.11
CA HIS A 496 32.95 0.08 8.77
C HIS A 496 33.65 1.34 9.32
N THR A 497 34.08 2.24 8.42
CA THR A 497 34.69 3.56 8.76
C THR A 497 33.73 4.73 8.52
N ASN A 498 32.66 4.52 7.74
CA ASN A 498 31.66 5.50 7.38
C ASN A 498 30.32 5.16 8.06
N PHE A 499 29.67 6.14 8.69
CA PHE A 499 28.39 5.90 9.35
C PHE A 499 27.29 5.49 8.37
N GLN A 500 27.31 5.95 7.12
CA GLN A 500 26.32 5.58 6.10
C GLN A 500 26.37 4.08 5.78
N THR A 501 27.57 3.50 5.68
CA THR A 501 27.72 2.06 5.43
C THR A 501 27.32 1.25 6.66
N LEU A 502 27.65 1.74 7.87
CA LEU A 502 27.23 1.11 9.12
C LEU A 502 25.71 1.12 9.28
N VAL A 503 25.06 2.27 9.05
CA VAL A 503 23.60 2.43 9.15
C VAL A 503 22.89 1.53 8.16
N ALA A 504 23.33 1.49 6.90
CA ALA A 504 22.73 0.61 5.89
C ALA A 504 22.91 -0.88 6.24
N PHE A 505 24.07 -1.26 6.77
CA PHE A 505 24.32 -2.63 7.24
C PHE A 505 23.43 -3.01 8.43
N LEU A 506 23.31 -2.14 9.44
CA LEU A 506 22.42 -2.37 10.59
C LEU A 506 20.95 -2.42 10.17
N ASN A 507 20.50 -1.55 9.25
CA ASN A 507 19.14 -1.62 8.71
C ASN A 507 18.89 -2.94 7.98
N MET A 508 19.88 -3.44 7.23
CA MET A 508 19.81 -4.78 6.63
C MET A 508 19.72 -5.87 7.71
N LEU A 509 20.52 -5.82 8.78
CA LEU A 509 20.38 -6.78 9.89
C LEU A 509 18.99 -6.72 10.55
N SER A 510 18.43 -5.52 10.68
CA SER A 510 17.08 -5.32 11.23
C SER A 510 16.02 -5.99 10.37
N THR A 511 16.12 -5.90 9.03
CA THR A 511 15.17 -6.58 8.14
C THR A 511 15.35 -8.09 8.14
N LEU A 512 16.59 -8.59 8.17
CA LEU A 512 16.89 -10.02 8.30
C LEU A 512 16.43 -10.61 9.65
N ALA A 513 16.28 -9.80 10.69
CA ALA A 513 15.69 -10.18 11.97
C ALA A 513 14.14 -10.20 11.96
N SER A 514 13.49 -10.17 10.79
CA SER A 514 12.01 -10.20 10.68
C SER A 514 11.39 -11.58 10.82
N SER A 515 12.19 -12.65 10.85
CA SER A 515 11.77 -14.03 11.15
C SER A 515 12.39 -14.53 12.45
N GLN A 516 11.84 -15.59 13.04
CA GLN A 516 12.37 -16.15 14.29
C GLN A 516 13.81 -16.68 14.13
N GLU A 517 14.09 -17.41 13.04
CA GLU A 517 15.44 -17.91 12.73
C GLU A 517 16.41 -16.75 12.50
N GLY A 518 16.00 -15.75 11.72
CA GLY A 518 16.79 -14.56 11.44
C GLY A 518 17.11 -13.76 12.71
N ALA A 519 16.13 -13.58 13.60
CA ALA A 519 16.32 -12.88 14.87
C ALA A 519 17.35 -13.55 15.78
N SER A 520 17.27 -14.88 15.95
CA SER A 520 18.26 -15.63 16.74
C SER A 520 19.66 -15.53 16.12
N LYS A 521 19.78 -15.65 14.79
CA LYS A 521 21.07 -15.55 14.10
C LYS A 521 21.69 -14.15 14.18
N VAL A 522 20.88 -13.09 14.02
CA VAL A 522 21.34 -11.70 14.19
C VAL A 522 21.76 -11.43 15.63
N TYR A 523 21.00 -11.95 16.61
CA TYR A 523 21.39 -11.88 18.02
C TYR A 523 22.76 -12.51 18.26
N GLU A 524 23.00 -13.73 17.76
CA GLU A 524 24.27 -14.43 17.87
C GLU A 524 25.43 -13.69 17.18
N LEU A 525 25.21 -13.12 15.99
CA LEU A 525 26.22 -12.36 15.25
C LEU A 525 26.69 -11.12 16.04
N LEU A 526 25.75 -10.38 16.64
CA LEU A 526 26.05 -9.16 17.41
C LEU A 526 26.48 -9.43 18.86
N GLN A 527 26.17 -10.61 19.39
CA GLN A 527 26.65 -11.08 20.69
C GLN A 527 28.07 -11.67 20.57
N GLY A 528 28.35 -12.36 19.47
CA GLY A 528 29.63 -12.96 19.17
C GLY A 528 30.70 -11.94 18.78
N LYS A 529 31.96 -12.38 18.73
CA LYS A 529 33.07 -11.59 18.15
C LYS A 529 33.10 -11.71 16.62
N ALA A 530 31.95 -11.87 15.98
CA ALA A 530 31.84 -12.06 14.54
C ALA A 530 32.33 -10.82 13.79
N PHE A 531 32.05 -9.63 14.34
CA PHE A 531 32.54 -8.36 13.83
C PHE A 531 33.48 -7.70 14.83
N ARG A 532 34.48 -6.97 14.35
CA ARG A 532 35.49 -6.32 15.22
C ARG A 532 34.96 -5.12 16.00
N SER A 533 34.09 -4.32 15.39
CA SER A 533 33.61 -3.04 15.92
C SER A 533 32.11 -2.97 16.21
N ILE A 534 31.34 -3.94 15.70
CA ILE A 534 29.88 -3.95 15.75
C ILE A 534 29.42 -5.03 16.73
N GLY A 535 28.71 -4.65 17.79
CA GLY A 535 28.09 -5.60 18.71
C GLY A 535 27.11 -4.95 19.69
N TRP A 536 26.39 -5.76 20.47
CA TRP A 536 25.45 -5.25 21.47
C TRP A 536 26.12 -4.39 22.54
N SER A 537 27.35 -4.73 22.94
CA SER A 537 28.12 -3.93 23.88
C SER A 537 28.44 -2.53 23.32
N THR A 538 28.67 -2.40 22.01
CA THR A 538 28.88 -1.10 21.35
C THR A 538 27.65 -0.21 21.54
N LEU A 539 26.43 -0.72 21.29
CA LEU A 539 25.19 0.03 21.51
C LEU A 539 25.06 0.56 22.94
N PHE A 540 25.10 -0.33 23.94
CA PHE A 540 24.87 0.06 25.34
C PHE A 540 26.00 0.92 25.91
N ASN A 541 27.24 0.70 25.48
CA ASN A 541 28.37 1.56 25.83
C ASN A 541 28.20 2.96 25.25
N CYS A 542 27.76 3.09 23.99
CA CYS A 542 27.51 4.39 23.36
C CYS A 542 26.43 5.19 24.12
N LEU A 543 25.30 4.55 24.48
CA LEU A 543 24.26 5.18 25.30
C LEU A 543 24.81 5.69 26.63
N SER A 544 25.61 4.86 27.31
CA SER A 544 26.22 5.20 28.60
C SER A 544 27.24 6.34 28.48
N ILE A 545 28.06 6.35 27.43
CA ILE A 545 29.05 7.43 27.19
C ILE A 545 28.35 8.77 26.98
N TYR A 546 27.27 8.81 26.21
CA TYR A 546 26.52 10.05 25.98
C TYR A 546 25.81 10.52 27.26
N ASP A 547 25.20 9.63 28.03
CA ASP A 547 24.58 9.98 29.31
C ASP A 547 25.61 10.58 30.29
N GLU A 548 26.80 9.96 30.43
CA GLU A 548 27.87 10.49 31.29
C GLU A 548 28.38 11.86 30.81
N LYS A 549 28.51 12.07 29.49
CA LYS A 549 28.89 13.39 28.94
C LYS A 549 27.86 14.47 29.26
N TYR A 550 26.57 14.15 29.15
CA TYR A 550 25.50 15.10 29.47
C TYR A 550 25.45 15.40 30.98
N LYS A 551 25.58 14.38 31.85
CA LYS A 551 25.67 14.56 33.30
C LYS A 551 26.84 15.43 33.71
N GLN A 552 28.03 15.21 33.16
CA GLN A 552 29.22 16.03 33.44
C GLN A 552 29.02 17.50 33.04
N SER A 553 28.32 17.72 31.93
CA SER A 553 28.03 19.07 31.43
C SER A 553 27.02 19.80 32.33
N LEU A 554 25.97 19.11 32.80
CA LEU A 554 25.00 19.67 33.76
C LEU A 554 25.62 19.99 35.13
N GLN A 555 26.63 19.24 35.55
CA GLN A 555 27.38 19.49 36.79
C GLN A 555 28.34 20.69 36.66
N THR A 556 28.70 21.09 35.44
CA THR A 556 29.64 22.18 35.17
C THR A 556 28.88 23.50 34.95
N ALA A 557 28.91 24.40 35.94
CA ALA A 557 28.18 25.67 35.87
C ALA A 557 28.57 26.51 34.64
N GLY A 558 27.60 26.79 33.77
CA GLY A 558 27.77 27.58 32.54
C GLY A 558 28.24 26.79 31.31
N ALA A 559 28.43 25.47 31.40
CA ALA A 559 28.71 24.63 30.24
C ALA A 559 27.43 24.42 29.41
N MET A 560 27.54 24.60 28.09
CA MET A 560 26.48 24.20 27.16
C MET A 560 26.43 22.68 27.05
N LEU A 561 25.22 22.12 26.88
CA LEU A 561 25.07 20.69 26.61
C LEU A 561 25.77 20.35 25.29
N PRO A 562 26.54 19.25 25.22
CA PRO A 562 27.19 18.83 23.99
C PRO A 562 26.18 18.62 22.84
N GLU A 563 26.57 18.99 21.63
CA GLU A 563 25.81 18.61 20.44
C GLU A 563 25.91 17.11 20.20
N PHE A 564 24.78 16.48 19.88
CA PHE A 564 24.75 15.07 19.53
C PHE A 564 25.25 14.91 18.08
N GLN A 565 26.27 14.07 17.87
CA GLN A 565 26.82 13.85 16.53
C GLN A 565 25.80 13.11 15.65
N GLU A 566 25.48 13.66 14.48
CA GLU A 566 24.46 13.11 13.57
C GLU A 566 24.77 11.67 13.12
N GLY A 567 26.05 11.35 12.87
CA GLY A 567 26.48 10.00 12.51
C GLY A 567 26.23 8.99 13.63
N ASP A 568 26.51 9.37 14.87
CA ASP A 568 26.28 8.53 16.06
C ASP A 568 24.77 8.36 16.30
N ALA A 569 23.98 9.42 16.15
CA ALA A 569 22.53 9.36 16.31
C ALA A 569 21.89 8.41 15.30
N LYS A 570 22.27 8.50 14.01
CA LYS A 570 21.78 7.58 12.97
C LYS A 570 22.22 6.14 13.21
N ALA A 571 23.47 5.92 13.63
CA ALA A 571 23.95 4.59 13.96
C ALA A 571 23.19 3.99 15.15
N LEU A 572 22.93 4.77 16.21
CA LEU A 572 22.12 4.36 17.35
C LEU A 572 20.69 4.01 16.95
N VAL A 573 20.04 4.82 16.11
CA VAL A 573 18.71 4.50 15.57
C VAL A 573 18.71 3.17 14.84
N ALA A 574 19.70 2.93 13.97
CA ALA A 574 19.80 1.68 13.23
C ALA A 574 20.01 0.48 14.18
N TYR A 575 20.85 0.61 15.21
CA TYR A 575 21.00 -0.40 16.26
C TYR A 575 19.70 -0.67 17.03
N LEU A 576 18.95 0.38 17.37
CA LEU A 576 17.68 0.29 18.08
C LEU A 576 16.61 -0.41 17.24
N ASN A 577 16.63 -0.21 15.91
CA ASN A 577 15.78 -0.95 14.97
C ASN A 577 16.13 -2.45 14.96
N VAL A 578 17.43 -2.79 14.94
CA VAL A 578 17.87 -4.19 15.05
C VAL A 578 17.41 -4.79 16.38
N LEU A 579 17.62 -4.08 17.50
CA LEU A 579 17.20 -4.52 18.83
C LEU A 579 15.69 -4.76 18.89
N GLN A 580 14.89 -3.83 18.33
CA GLN A 580 13.45 -3.97 18.23
C GLN A 580 13.07 -5.26 17.49
N LYS A 581 13.62 -5.50 16.29
CA LYS A 581 13.27 -6.68 15.48
C LYS A 581 13.71 -8.00 16.14
N VAL A 582 14.91 -8.02 16.72
CA VAL A 582 15.44 -9.18 17.45
C VAL A 582 14.55 -9.52 18.65
N VAL A 583 14.13 -8.54 19.45
CA VAL A 583 13.25 -8.76 20.60
C VAL A 583 11.83 -9.16 20.15
N GLN A 584 11.30 -8.53 19.11
CA GLN A 584 9.96 -8.80 18.60
C GLN A 584 9.81 -10.22 18.07
N ASN A 585 10.77 -10.69 17.27
CA ASN A 585 10.66 -11.96 16.53
C ASN A 585 11.50 -13.10 17.14
N GLY A 586 12.38 -12.81 18.09
CA GLY A 586 13.21 -13.84 18.74
C GLY A 586 12.39 -14.92 19.44
N ASN A 587 12.99 -16.10 19.62
CA ASN A 587 12.34 -17.23 20.29
C ASN A 587 11.85 -16.80 21.69
N PRO A 588 10.54 -16.94 22.01
CA PRO A 588 9.96 -16.47 23.29
C PRO A 588 10.61 -17.05 24.55
N ILE A 589 11.29 -18.20 24.46
CA ILE A 589 11.99 -18.84 25.58
C ILE A 589 13.37 -18.20 25.77
N GLU A 590 14.12 -18.03 24.68
CA GLU A 590 15.50 -17.54 24.71
C GLU A 590 15.54 -16.03 24.98
N ARG A 591 14.66 -15.27 24.32
CA ARG A 591 14.68 -13.80 24.34
C ARG A 591 14.50 -13.18 25.73
N LYS A 592 13.89 -13.91 26.67
CA LYS A 592 13.70 -13.46 28.06
C LYS A 592 15.01 -13.18 28.77
N ASN A 593 16.10 -13.82 28.37
CA ASN A 593 17.41 -13.72 29.01
C ASN A 593 18.42 -12.89 28.21
N TRP A 594 18.08 -12.43 27.00
CA TRP A 594 19.02 -11.73 26.11
C TRP A 594 19.39 -10.33 26.61
N PHE A 595 18.40 -9.57 27.12
CA PHE A 595 18.59 -8.19 27.56
C PHE A 595 17.99 -7.97 28.95
N PRO A 596 18.72 -8.34 30.03
CA PRO A 596 18.20 -8.25 31.41
C PRO A 596 18.15 -6.82 31.94
N ASP A 597 18.98 -5.91 31.42
CA ASP A 597 19.00 -4.49 31.81
C ASP A 597 18.56 -3.61 30.63
N ILE A 598 17.42 -2.95 30.81
CA ILE A 598 16.83 -2.04 29.81
C ILE A 598 16.92 -0.57 30.23
N GLU A 599 17.40 -0.27 31.44
CA GLU A 599 17.48 1.11 31.95
C GLU A 599 18.28 2.06 31.04
N PRO A 600 19.40 1.65 30.41
CA PRO A 600 20.15 2.54 29.50
C PRO A 600 19.32 3.13 28.35
N LEU A 601 18.22 2.48 27.95
CA LEU A 601 17.34 2.98 26.88
C LEU A 601 16.55 4.24 27.31
N PHE A 602 16.43 4.50 28.61
CA PHE A 602 15.66 5.63 29.14
C PHE A 602 16.51 6.86 29.41
N LYS A 603 17.80 6.69 29.71
CA LYS A 603 18.68 7.74 30.27
C LYS A 603 18.86 8.96 29.37
N LEU A 604 18.65 8.81 28.05
CA LEU A 604 18.79 9.90 27.09
C LEU A 604 17.49 10.68 26.83
N LEU A 605 16.33 10.21 27.28
CA LEU A 605 15.03 10.79 26.92
C LEU A 605 14.82 12.21 27.50
N SER A 606 15.38 12.47 28.69
CA SER A 606 15.25 13.75 29.40
C SER A 606 16.06 14.91 28.81
N TYR A 607 16.99 14.66 27.89
CA TYR A 607 17.90 15.70 27.39
C TYR A 607 17.37 16.39 26.14
N GLU A 608 17.44 17.73 26.10
CA GLU A 608 16.96 18.56 24.98
C GLU A 608 17.76 18.37 23.68
N ASN A 609 19.09 18.22 23.79
CA ASN A 609 19.98 18.10 22.63
C ASN A 609 19.94 16.73 21.93
N VAL A 610 19.21 15.76 22.48
CA VAL A 610 19.04 14.46 21.85
C VAL A 610 18.02 14.59 20.73
N PRO A 611 18.36 14.21 19.47
CA PRO A 611 17.45 14.34 18.35
C PRO A 611 16.10 13.64 18.58
N THR A 612 15.00 14.28 18.18
CA THR A 612 13.64 13.77 18.35
C THR A 612 13.44 12.40 17.69
N TYR A 613 14.07 12.16 16.53
CA TYR A 613 14.01 10.86 15.86
C TYR A 613 14.73 9.75 16.66
N LEU A 614 15.80 10.08 17.41
CA LEU A 614 16.51 9.12 18.26
C LEU A 614 15.71 8.81 19.53
N LYS A 615 15.11 9.83 20.15
CA LYS A 615 14.11 9.63 21.23
C LYS A 615 12.94 8.77 20.73
N GLY A 616 12.49 9.06 19.52
CA GLY A 616 11.59 8.24 18.70
C GLY A 616 11.93 6.75 18.75
N ALA A 617 13.13 6.42 18.28
CA ALA A 617 13.64 5.05 18.24
C ALA A 617 13.74 4.42 19.64
N LEU A 618 14.25 5.13 20.64
CA LEU A 618 14.36 4.63 22.02
C LEU A 618 12.99 4.21 22.59
N ARG A 619 11.97 5.07 22.47
CA ARG A 619 10.61 4.78 22.93
C ARG A 619 9.97 3.62 22.17
N ASN A 620 10.17 3.53 20.86
CA ASN A 620 9.69 2.41 20.05
C ASN A 620 10.34 1.08 20.47
N THR A 621 11.64 1.07 20.78
CA THR A 621 12.33 -0.10 21.31
C THR A 621 11.79 -0.48 22.70
N ILE A 622 11.57 0.49 23.60
CA ILE A 622 10.96 0.26 24.92
C ILE A 622 9.56 -0.34 24.78
N ALA A 623 8.73 0.17 23.86
CA ALA A 623 7.38 -0.35 23.59
C ALA A 623 7.42 -1.83 23.14
N THR A 624 8.45 -2.23 22.40
CA THR A 624 8.65 -3.63 22.01
C THR A 624 8.96 -4.52 23.22
N PHE A 625 9.72 -4.03 24.21
CA PHE A 625 9.96 -4.78 25.45
C PHE A 625 8.67 -5.01 26.26
N VAL A 626 7.77 -4.03 26.31
CA VAL A 626 6.45 -4.17 26.95
C VAL A 626 5.67 -5.33 26.31
N ARG A 627 5.57 -5.35 24.98
CA ARG A 627 4.84 -6.39 24.24
C ARG A 627 5.51 -7.77 24.33
N ALA A 628 6.84 -7.80 24.32
CA ALA A 628 7.59 -9.06 24.35
C ALA A 628 7.58 -9.73 25.73
N SER A 629 7.54 -8.93 26.80
CA SER A 629 7.50 -9.38 28.19
C SER A 629 6.63 -8.45 29.05
N PRO A 630 5.31 -8.73 29.18
CA PRO A 630 4.40 -7.92 29.99
C PRO A 630 4.80 -7.80 31.47
N VAL A 631 5.65 -8.69 31.97
CA VAL A 631 6.20 -8.64 33.34
C VAL A 631 7.03 -7.37 33.58
N LEU A 632 7.61 -6.78 32.54
CA LEU A 632 8.42 -5.56 32.65
C LEU A 632 7.58 -4.28 32.75
N LYS A 633 6.25 -4.36 32.60
CA LYS A 633 5.35 -3.20 32.53
C LYS A 633 5.52 -2.22 33.70
N ASP A 634 5.47 -2.70 34.95
CA ASP A 634 5.55 -1.82 36.13
C ASP A 634 6.94 -1.17 36.28
N THR A 635 7.99 -1.92 35.92
CA THR A 635 9.36 -1.40 35.86
C THR A 635 9.49 -0.31 34.79
N ILE A 636 8.90 -0.52 33.62
CA ILE A 636 8.92 0.45 32.51
C ILE A 636 8.13 1.70 32.89
N TRP A 637 6.99 1.58 33.56
CA TRP A 637 6.26 2.73 34.11
C TRP A 637 7.14 3.54 35.09
N THR A 638 7.82 2.86 36.01
CA THR A 638 8.73 3.50 36.96
C THR A 638 9.84 4.27 36.24
N PHE A 639 10.43 3.69 35.19
CA PHE A 639 11.45 4.37 34.39
C PHE A 639 10.90 5.53 33.56
N LEU A 640 9.67 5.44 33.03
CA LEU A 640 9.05 6.57 32.32
C LEU A 640 8.78 7.74 33.25
N GLU A 641 8.29 7.47 34.47
CA GLU A 641 8.09 8.48 35.51
C GLU A 641 9.42 9.13 35.94
N GLN A 642 10.52 8.37 35.90
CA GLN A 642 11.85 8.85 36.28
C GLN A 642 12.58 9.64 35.18
N TYR A 643 12.45 9.23 33.91
CA TYR A 643 13.32 9.70 32.82
C TYR A 643 12.60 10.45 31.67
N ASP A 644 11.28 10.29 31.48
CA ASP A 644 10.57 10.77 30.28
C ASP A 644 9.38 11.71 30.59
N LEU A 645 8.72 11.53 31.74
CA LEU A 645 7.65 12.41 32.27
C LEU A 645 8.26 13.57 33.08
N PRO A 646 7.58 14.74 33.20
CA PRO A 646 8.22 16.05 33.35
C PRO A 646 9.32 16.12 34.41
N VAL A 647 10.56 16.26 33.93
CA VAL A 647 11.72 16.61 34.75
C VAL A 647 11.62 18.11 35.02
N VAL A 648 11.27 18.47 36.26
CA VAL A 648 11.34 19.87 36.72
C VAL A 648 12.81 20.32 36.62
N VAL A 649 13.16 21.03 35.55
CA VAL A 649 14.45 21.71 35.45
C VAL A 649 14.46 22.76 36.56
N GLY A 650 15.39 22.59 37.50
CA GLY A 650 15.44 23.37 38.74
C GLY A 650 15.36 24.87 38.50
N SER A 651 14.58 25.54 39.36
CA SER A 651 14.51 26.99 39.50
C SER A 651 15.92 27.59 39.47
N GLN A 652 16.29 28.27 38.38
CA GLN A 652 17.39 29.22 38.44
C GLN A 652 16.97 30.33 39.42
N VAL A 653 17.53 30.31 40.63
CA VAL A 653 17.42 31.43 41.56
C VAL A 653 18.23 32.58 40.95
N GLY A 654 17.54 33.40 40.15
CA GLY A 654 18.04 34.68 39.72
C GLY A 654 18.28 35.58 40.92
N ILE A 655 19.36 36.35 40.88
CA ILE A 655 19.80 37.30 41.93
C ILE A 655 18.74 38.39 42.22
N SER A 656 17.67 38.48 41.43
CA SER A 656 16.48 39.29 41.69
C SER A 656 15.27 38.36 41.86
N GLY A 657 14.67 38.34 43.06
CA GLY A 657 13.55 37.46 43.46
C GLY A 657 12.22 37.65 42.73
N GLN A 658 12.21 37.58 41.41
CA GLN A 658 11.01 37.31 40.61
C GLN A 658 11.04 35.84 40.14
N PRO A 659 9.98 35.05 40.39
CA PRO A 659 9.86 33.72 39.81
C PRO A 659 9.64 33.87 38.30
N MET A 660 10.69 33.67 37.51
CA MET A 660 10.53 33.30 36.10
C MET A 660 9.88 31.93 36.08
N ALA A 661 8.81 31.75 35.29
CA ALA A 661 8.16 30.44 35.13
C ALA A 661 9.23 29.43 34.69
N ALA A 662 9.47 28.40 35.51
CA ALA A 662 10.36 27.31 35.13
C ALA A 662 9.80 26.68 33.85
N GLN A 663 10.54 26.77 32.74
CA GLN A 663 10.17 26.06 31.53
C GLN A 663 10.36 24.57 31.81
N VAL A 664 9.24 23.85 31.90
CA VAL A 664 9.25 22.40 32.09
C VAL A 664 9.46 21.78 30.71
N TYR A 665 10.55 21.02 30.57
CA TYR A 665 10.78 20.21 29.38
C TYR A 665 9.92 18.95 29.47
N ASP A 666 8.71 19.01 28.92
CA ASP A 666 7.78 17.89 28.83
C ASP A 666 7.44 17.54 27.38
N MET A 667 6.65 16.49 27.17
CA MET A 667 6.19 16.08 25.84
C MET A 667 5.38 17.18 25.12
N GLN A 668 4.75 18.10 25.85
CA GLN A 668 4.02 19.21 25.25
C GLN A 668 4.98 20.28 24.69
N PHE A 669 6.07 20.56 25.39
CA PHE A 669 7.15 21.42 24.87
C PHE A 669 7.83 20.78 23.66
N GLU A 670 8.18 19.49 23.75
CA GLU A 670 8.82 18.76 22.64
C GLU A 670 7.94 18.78 21.38
N LEU A 671 6.63 18.53 21.52
CA LEU A 671 5.67 18.59 20.41
C LEU A 671 5.52 20.00 19.80
N ASN A 672 5.29 21.02 20.63
CA ASN A 672 4.89 22.34 20.12
C ASN A 672 6.08 23.25 19.77
N GLU A 673 7.22 23.10 20.43
CA GLU A 673 8.39 23.99 20.23
C GLU A 673 9.51 23.35 19.41
N ILE A 674 9.62 22.00 19.40
CA ILE A 674 10.68 21.29 18.68
C ILE A 674 10.15 20.65 17.41
N GLU A 675 9.21 19.71 17.55
CA GLU A 675 8.67 18.93 16.42
C GLU A 675 7.85 19.78 15.46
N ALA A 676 6.96 20.65 15.96
CA ALA A 676 6.15 21.52 15.12
C ALA A 676 6.98 22.51 14.28
N ARG A 677 8.16 22.96 14.77
CA ARG A 677 9.06 23.82 13.98
C ARG A 677 9.78 23.07 12.86
N ARG A 678 10.00 21.77 13.05
CA ARG A 678 10.62 20.88 12.06
C ARG A 678 9.60 20.25 11.12
N GLU A 679 8.31 20.37 11.44
CA GLU A 679 7.20 19.69 10.74
C GLU A 679 7.38 18.17 10.71
N GLN A 680 8.09 17.62 11.71
CA GLN A 680 8.43 16.21 11.89
C GLN A 680 8.11 15.79 13.33
N TYR A 681 7.32 14.74 13.50
CA TYR A 681 6.73 14.28 14.76
C TYR A 681 7.14 12.85 15.22
N PRO A 682 8.39 12.38 14.99
CA PRO A 682 8.77 10.98 15.28
C PRO A 682 8.73 10.63 16.78
N SER A 683 8.98 11.62 17.64
CA SER A 683 9.05 11.48 19.10
C SER A 683 7.66 11.45 19.74
N THR A 684 6.74 12.28 19.26
CA THR A 684 5.33 12.23 19.67
C THR A 684 4.69 10.91 19.24
N ILE A 685 4.91 10.46 17.99
CA ILE A 685 4.35 9.18 17.50
C ILE A 685 4.84 8.00 18.35
N SER A 686 6.15 7.94 18.64
CA SER A 686 6.69 6.85 19.46
C SER A 686 6.20 6.87 20.90
N PHE A 687 5.99 8.06 21.48
CA PHE A 687 5.40 8.22 22.81
C PHE A 687 3.97 7.69 22.85
N LEU A 688 3.14 8.02 21.84
CA LEU A 688 1.79 7.46 21.71
C LEU A 688 1.81 5.93 21.59
N ASN A 689 2.73 5.38 20.78
CA ASN A 689 2.86 3.94 20.60
C ASN A 689 3.26 3.22 21.91
N LEU A 690 4.14 3.84 22.70
CA LEU A 690 4.54 3.35 24.01
C LEU A 690 3.38 3.40 25.02
N LEU A 691 2.65 4.52 25.08
CA LEU A 691 1.46 4.62 25.91
C LEU A 691 0.41 3.58 25.52
N ASN A 692 0.16 3.39 24.23
CA ASN A 692 -0.79 2.39 23.75
C ASN A 692 -0.36 0.97 24.15
N ALA A 693 0.93 0.64 24.08
CA ALA A 693 1.44 -0.66 24.51
C ALA A 693 1.29 -0.89 26.02
N LEU A 694 1.52 0.15 26.84
CA LEU A 694 1.38 0.06 28.30
C LEU A 694 -0.09 -0.04 28.74
N ILE A 695 -0.98 0.71 28.09
CA ILE A 695 -2.41 0.74 28.41
C ILE A 695 -3.13 -0.52 27.95
N ALA A 696 -2.67 -1.19 26.88
CA ALA A 696 -3.23 -2.49 26.46
C ALA A 696 -3.10 -3.57 27.56
N GLU A 697 -2.05 -3.49 28.37
CA GLU A 697 -1.81 -4.36 29.54
C GLU A 697 -2.39 -3.76 30.85
N GLU A 698 -3.04 -2.61 30.72
CA GLU A 698 -3.80 -1.77 31.65
C GLU A 698 -5.04 -2.36 32.34
N LYS A 699 -5.15 -2.47 33.68
CA LYS A 699 -6.48 -2.65 34.31
C LYS A 699 -6.99 -1.42 35.05
N ASP A 700 -6.08 -0.48 35.37
CA ASP A 700 -6.39 0.76 36.05
C ASP A 700 -6.77 1.88 35.05
N VAL A 701 -7.67 2.78 35.47
CA VAL A 701 -8.30 3.80 34.62
C VAL A 701 -7.79 5.21 34.94
N SER A 702 -6.71 5.32 35.72
CA SER A 702 -6.07 6.60 36.06
C SER A 702 -5.59 7.38 34.82
N ASP A 703 -5.61 8.71 34.91
CA ASP A 703 -5.25 9.64 33.82
C ASP A 703 -3.73 9.77 33.64
N ARG A 704 -3.08 8.68 33.21
CA ARG A 704 -1.64 8.61 32.92
C ARG A 704 -1.29 9.20 31.54
N GLY A 705 -1.62 10.47 31.31
CA GLY A 705 -1.31 11.17 30.05
C GLY A 705 -2.35 11.00 28.95
N ARG A 706 -3.54 10.48 29.27
CA ARG A 706 -4.63 10.28 28.29
C ARG A 706 -5.12 11.65 27.78
N ARG A 707 -5.25 12.67 28.64
CA ARG A 707 -5.60 14.05 28.25
C ARG A 707 -4.69 14.70 27.21
N PHE A 708 -3.38 14.45 27.30
CA PHE A 708 -2.41 15.00 26.33
C PHE A 708 -2.77 14.59 24.89
N ILE A 709 -3.23 13.35 24.72
CA ILE A 709 -3.60 12.79 23.41
C ILE A 709 -4.82 13.52 22.83
N TYR A 710 -5.83 13.81 23.65
CA TYR A 710 -7.03 14.53 23.21
C TYR A 710 -6.73 16.00 22.88
N ASP A 711 -6.22 16.75 23.86
CA ASP A 711 -6.18 18.21 23.80
C ASP A 711 -5.00 18.74 22.96
N HIS A 712 -3.86 18.08 23.06
CA HIS A 712 -2.62 18.55 22.44
C HIS A 712 -2.27 17.80 21.18
N VAL A 713 -2.57 16.50 21.05
CA VAL A 713 -2.17 15.74 19.86
C VAL A 713 -3.28 15.70 18.81
N PHE A 714 -4.41 15.06 19.09
CA PHE A 714 -5.45 14.81 18.11
C PHE A 714 -6.29 16.06 17.80
N GLY A 715 -6.66 16.87 18.80
CA GLY A 715 -7.44 18.09 18.57
C GLY A 715 -6.80 19.03 17.51
N PRO A 716 -5.50 19.37 17.65
CA PRO A 716 -4.78 20.23 16.71
C PRO A 716 -4.23 19.55 15.44
N PHE A 717 -4.40 18.22 15.26
CA PHE A 717 -3.75 17.51 14.15
C PHE A 717 -4.08 18.11 12.76
N PRO A 718 -5.33 18.51 12.45
CA PRO A 718 -5.63 19.02 11.11
C PRO A 718 -4.97 20.37 10.80
N GLN A 719 -4.64 21.16 11.84
CA GLN A 719 -4.03 22.48 11.68
C GLN A 719 -2.50 22.46 11.65
N ARG A 720 -1.87 21.31 11.94
CA ARG A 720 -0.42 21.16 11.92
C ARG A 720 0.13 21.04 10.50
N ALA A 721 1.33 21.57 10.30
CA ALA A 721 2.14 21.32 9.11
C ALA A 721 2.91 19.99 9.28
N TYR A 722 3.02 19.23 8.20
CA TYR A 722 3.68 17.93 8.15
C TYR A 722 4.59 17.89 6.91
N ALA A 723 5.88 17.60 7.12
CA ALA A 723 6.83 17.44 6.04
C ALA A 723 6.55 16.17 5.21
N ASP A 724 6.15 15.08 5.88
CA ASP A 724 5.73 13.83 5.25
C ASP A 724 4.25 13.52 5.59
N PRO A 725 3.36 13.40 4.58
CA PRO A 725 1.98 12.97 4.80
C PRO A 725 1.83 11.60 5.46
N SER A 726 2.81 10.70 5.32
CA SER A 726 2.78 9.38 5.98
C SER A 726 2.86 9.54 7.50
N GLU A 727 3.68 10.46 7.97
CA GLU A 727 3.84 10.76 9.40
C GLU A 727 2.55 11.35 9.99
N LYS A 728 1.85 12.21 9.23
CA LYS A 728 0.51 12.69 9.61
C LYS A 728 -0.43 11.52 9.91
N TRP A 729 -0.53 10.57 8.98
CA TRP A 729 -1.45 9.44 9.14
C TRP A 729 -0.98 8.43 10.19
N GLN A 730 0.32 8.27 10.41
CA GLN A 730 0.85 7.49 11.55
C GLN A 730 0.43 8.09 12.90
N LEU A 731 0.57 9.41 13.06
CA LEU A 731 0.14 10.13 14.26
C LEU A 731 -1.37 9.99 14.49
N VAL A 732 -2.17 10.16 13.43
CA VAL A 732 -3.64 10.00 13.49
C VAL A 732 -4.01 8.57 13.87
N VAL A 733 -3.44 7.56 13.22
CA VAL A 733 -3.70 6.14 13.53
C VAL A 733 -3.33 5.81 14.98
N ALA A 734 -2.20 6.29 15.49
CA ALA A 734 -1.81 6.06 16.89
C ALA A 734 -2.82 6.67 17.88
N CYS A 735 -3.36 7.86 17.59
CA CYS A 735 -4.42 8.47 18.40
C CYS A 735 -5.75 7.72 18.30
N LEU A 736 -6.15 7.30 17.09
CA LEU A 736 -7.40 6.56 16.90
C LEU A 736 -7.34 5.17 17.54
N GLN A 737 -6.19 4.49 17.47
CA GLN A 737 -5.97 3.23 18.20
C GLN A 737 -6.13 3.42 19.71
N HIS A 738 -5.62 4.53 20.24
CA HIS A 738 -5.80 4.88 21.65
C HIS A 738 -7.30 5.03 22.01
N PHE A 739 -8.05 5.79 21.22
CA PHE A 739 -9.49 6.01 21.45
C PHE A 739 -10.30 4.72 21.33
N HIS A 740 -10.05 3.95 20.27
CA HIS A 740 -10.70 2.65 20.07
C HIS A 740 -10.44 1.71 21.26
N MET A 741 -9.19 1.62 21.72
CA MET A 741 -8.80 0.78 22.86
C MET A 741 -9.46 1.23 24.18
N ILE A 742 -9.50 2.53 24.46
CA ILE A 742 -10.19 3.04 25.67
C ILE A 742 -11.69 2.74 25.62
N LEU A 743 -12.33 2.94 24.46
CA LEU A 743 -13.76 2.68 24.27
C LEU A 743 -14.13 1.19 24.29
N SER A 744 -13.20 0.30 23.94
CA SER A 744 -13.45 -1.15 23.90
C SER A 744 -13.15 -1.85 25.23
N MET A 745 -12.14 -1.40 25.98
CA MET A 745 -11.75 -2.05 27.24
C MET A 745 -12.59 -1.63 28.45
N TYR A 746 -13.36 -0.54 28.35
CA TYR A 746 -14.11 0.02 29.47
C TYR A 746 -15.62 -0.18 29.29
N ASP A 747 -16.23 -0.89 30.24
CA ASP A 747 -17.67 -1.00 30.39
C ASP A 747 -18.18 0.00 31.43
N ILE A 748 -19.17 0.81 31.04
CA ILE A 748 -19.81 1.80 31.90
C ILE A 748 -20.54 1.09 33.05
N GLN A 749 -20.13 1.35 34.29
CA GLN A 749 -20.76 0.80 35.50
C GLN A 749 -21.76 1.79 36.10
N GLU A 750 -22.74 1.29 36.87
CA GLU A 750 -23.74 2.15 37.55
C GLU A 750 -23.10 3.19 38.49
N GLN A 751 -21.97 2.85 39.13
CA GLN A 751 -21.22 3.75 40.01
C GLN A 751 -20.61 4.96 39.27
N ASP A 752 -20.28 4.80 37.99
CA ASP A 752 -19.74 5.89 37.16
C ASP A 752 -20.83 6.93 36.86
N ILE A 753 -22.07 6.45 36.71
CA ILE A 753 -23.24 7.29 36.47
C ILE A 753 -23.58 8.09 37.74
N ASP A 754 -23.56 7.44 38.91
CA ASP A 754 -23.82 8.07 40.21
C ASP A 754 -22.80 9.16 40.57
N SER A 755 -21.51 8.94 40.26
CA SER A 755 -20.45 9.94 40.47
C SER A 755 -20.66 11.24 39.65
N VAL A 756 -21.42 11.15 38.55
CA VAL A 756 -21.78 12.27 37.69
C VAL A 756 -23.09 12.94 38.15
N ILE A 757 -24.06 12.17 38.65
CA ILE A 757 -25.34 12.69 39.15
C ILE A 757 -25.14 13.55 40.41
N ASP A 758 -24.32 13.11 41.37
CA ASP A 758 -24.06 13.88 42.61
C ASP A 758 -23.36 15.23 42.32
N ARG A 759 -22.62 15.35 41.21
CA ARG A 759 -21.97 16.60 40.77
C ARG A 759 -22.93 17.63 40.19
N SER A 760 -24.06 17.21 39.63
CA SER A 760 -25.05 18.10 39.01
C SER A 760 -25.92 18.85 40.03
N GLN A 761 -26.06 18.31 41.25
CA GLN A 761 -26.85 18.94 42.32
C GLN A 761 -26.02 19.81 43.29
N LEU A 762 -24.69 19.65 43.32
CA LEU A 762 -23.79 20.33 44.28
C LEU A 762 -23.07 21.59 43.74
N SER A 763 -23.44 22.09 42.56
CA SER A 763 -22.77 23.21 41.87
C SER A 763 -23.03 24.62 42.48
N ALA A 764 -23.24 24.73 43.79
CA ALA A 764 -23.44 26.01 44.48
C ALA A 764 -22.38 26.34 45.55
N VAL A 765 -21.36 25.49 45.78
CA VAL A 765 -20.28 25.80 46.73
C VAL A 765 -18.91 25.72 46.07
N THR A 766 -18.26 26.88 46.04
CA THR A 766 -16.94 27.18 45.51
C THR A 766 -15.86 26.38 46.26
N GLN A 767 -15.41 25.25 45.70
CA GLN A 767 -14.07 24.71 45.94
C GLN A 767 -13.46 24.21 44.61
N PRO A 768 -12.20 24.59 44.29
CA PRO A 768 -11.51 24.04 43.14
C PRO A 768 -10.84 22.73 43.55
N SER A 769 -11.57 21.61 43.54
CA SER A 769 -10.99 20.29 43.81
C SER A 769 -11.00 19.39 42.57
N SER A 770 -9.79 19.27 42.02
CA SER A 770 -9.20 18.27 41.12
C SER A 770 -9.95 17.88 39.83
N LEU A 771 -9.54 18.54 38.75
CA LEU A 771 -9.61 18.04 37.35
C LEU A 771 -8.96 16.65 37.16
N GLN A 772 -8.27 16.10 38.16
CA GLN A 772 -7.54 14.81 38.15
C GLN A 772 -8.41 13.54 38.24
N MET A 773 -9.75 13.65 38.35
CA MET A 773 -10.66 12.50 38.57
C MET A 773 -11.73 12.29 37.47
N GLN A 774 -11.56 12.83 36.25
CA GLN A 774 -12.52 12.50 35.16
C GLN A 774 -12.00 11.32 34.34
N LEU A 775 -12.81 10.26 34.26
CA LEU A 775 -12.58 9.10 33.41
C LEU A 775 -12.45 9.53 31.94
N PRO A 776 -11.31 9.27 31.27
CA PRO A 776 -11.05 9.72 29.90
C PRO A 776 -12.10 9.27 28.87
N ILE A 777 -12.70 8.10 29.06
CA ILE A 777 -13.80 7.61 28.22
C ILE A 777 -15.03 8.52 28.27
N LEU A 778 -15.38 9.07 29.44
CA LEU A 778 -16.54 9.93 29.59
C LEU A 778 -16.32 11.27 28.89
N GLU A 779 -15.11 11.81 28.88
CA GLU A 779 -14.79 13.04 28.15
C GLU A 779 -14.84 12.83 26.63
N LEU A 780 -14.38 11.67 26.14
CA LEU A 780 -14.53 11.30 24.73
C LEU A 780 -16.02 11.17 24.33
N LEU A 781 -16.83 10.47 25.12
CA LEU A 781 -18.28 10.36 24.86
C LEU A 781 -18.97 11.73 24.89
N LYS A 782 -18.64 12.59 25.86
CA LYS A 782 -19.13 13.97 25.92
C LYS A 782 -18.73 14.79 24.70
N ASP A 783 -17.52 14.63 24.16
CA ASP A 783 -17.07 15.32 22.95
C ASP A 783 -17.97 14.96 21.75
N PHE A 784 -18.22 13.67 21.54
CA PHE A 784 -19.13 13.17 20.49
C PHE A 784 -20.57 13.65 20.68
N MET A 785 -21.12 13.52 21.89
CA MET A 785 -22.49 13.91 22.21
C MET A 785 -22.74 15.43 22.21
N SER A 786 -21.68 16.24 22.02
CA SER A 786 -21.76 17.69 21.86
C SER A 786 -21.13 18.21 20.57
N GLY A 787 -20.70 17.32 19.66
CA GLY A 787 -20.13 17.69 18.36
C GLY A 787 -18.85 18.51 18.44
N LYS A 788 -17.96 18.20 19.39
CA LYS A 788 -16.75 18.98 19.66
C LYS A 788 -15.55 18.57 18.78
N ALA A 789 -14.31 18.76 19.25
CA ALA A 789 -13.12 18.73 18.41
C ALA A 789 -12.80 17.32 17.91
N VAL A 790 -12.89 16.32 18.78
CA VAL A 790 -12.57 14.93 18.42
C VAL A 790 -13.57 14.41 17.39
N PHE A 791 -14.87 14.64 17.61
CA PHE A 791 -15.93 14.32 16.64
C PHE A 791 -15.69 15.00 15.29
N ARG A 792 -15.48 16.31 15.28
CA ARG A 792 -15.25 17.06 14.02
C ARG A 792 -14.03 16.56 13.27
N ASN A 793 -12.96 16.22 13.98
CA ASN A 793 -11.75 15.69 13.39
C ASN A 793 -11.96 14.28 12.81
N ILE A 794 -12.67 13.40 13.52
CA ILE A 794 -13.06 12.07 12.98
C ILE A 794 -13.95 12.21 11.76
N MET A 795 -14.95 13.09 11.79
CA MET A 795 -15.77 13.38 10.62
C MET A 795 -14.93 13.97 9.48
N SER A 796 -13.94 14.82 9.74
CA SER A 796 -13.05 15.33 8.68
C SER A 796 -12.24 14.26 7.95
N ILE A 797 -11.97 13.12 8.60
CA ILE A 797 -11.32 11.95 7.98
C ILE A 797 -12.31 11.18 7.10
N LEU A 798 -13.59 11.12 7.48
CA LEU A 798 -14.63 10.33 6.82
C LEU A 798 -15.38 11.09 5.71
N MET A 799 -15.50 12.41 5.82
CA MET A 799 -16.22 13.25 4.85
C MET A 799 -15.67 13.27 3.41
N PRO A 800 -14.36 13.05 3.14
CA PRO A 800 -13.87 12.91 1.76
C PRO A 800 -14.52 11.76 0.98
N GLY A 801 -15.13 10.78 1.68
CA GLY A 801 -15.90 9.71 1.08
C GLY A 801 -15.08 8.59 0.45
N VAL A 802 -15.79 7.52 0.08
CA VAL A 802 -15.21 6.24 -0.35
C VAL A 802 -14.35 6.36 -1.62
N ASN A 803 -14.75 7.18 -2.59
CA ASN A 803 -14.04 7.35 -3.86
C ASN A 803 -12.66 7.98 -3.66
N THR A 804 -12.55 8.97 -2.77
CA THR A 804 -11.29 9.64 -2.45
C THR A 804 -10.33 8.67 -1.79
N ILE A 805 -10.82 7.84 -0.85
CA ILE A 805 -9.98 6.85 -0.17
C ILE A 805 -9.56 5.73 -1.11
N ILE A 806 -10.43 5.27 -2.02
CA ILE A 806 -10.03 4.34 -3.08
C ILE A 806 -8.92 4.95 -3.95
N ALA A 807 -9.01 6.23 -4.30
CA ALA A 807 -7.99 6.91 -5.08
C ALA A 807 -6.67 7.04 -4.30
N GLU A 808 -6.70 7.49 -3.05
CA GLU A 808 -5.51 7.69 -2.22
C GLU A 808 -4.86 6.36 -1.79
N ARG A 809 -5.66 5.34 -1.42
CA ARG A 809 -5.18 3.98 -1.08
C ARG A 809 -4.32 3.37 -2.17
N ASN A 810 -4.68 3.64 -3.42
CA ASN A 810 -4.03 3.09 -4.60
C ASN A 810 -2.88 3.98 -5.12
N SER A 811 -2.85 5.26 -4.76
CA SER A 811 -1.96 6.23 -5.43
C SER A 811 -0.90 6.85 -4.53
N GLN A 812 -1.08 6.75 -3.21
CA GLN A 812 -0.20 7.35 -2.23
C GLN A 812 0.47 6.27 -1.37
N VAL A 813 1.72 6.51 -0.97
CA VAL A 813 2.45 5.59 -0.07
C VAL A 813 1.78 5.54 1.31
N TYR A 814 1.19 6.65 1.76
CA TYR A 814 0.41 6.71 3.00
C TYR A 814 -1.01 6.14 2.87
N GLY A 815 -1.43 5.70 1.67
CA GLY A 815 -2.77 5.19 1.39
C GLY A 815 -3.25 4.11 2.38
N PRO A 816 -2.45 3.09 2.72
CA PRO A 816 -2.80 2.09 3.73
C PRO A 816 -2.99 2.68 5.14
N LEU A 817 -2.23 3.72 5.50
CA LEU A 817 -2.38 4.40 6.79
C LEU A 817 -3.70 5.18 6.86
N LEU A 818 -4.09 5.84 5.76
CA LEU A 818 -5.38 6.50 5.65
C LEU A 818 -6.54 5.48 5.70
N GLU A 819 -6.45 4.37 4.97
CA GLU A 819 -7.42 3.27 5.04
C GLU A 819 -7.58 2.78 6.49
N LYS A 820 -6.47 2.60 7.22
CA LYS A 820 -6.52 2.23 8.64
C LYS A 820 -7.15 3.31 9.52
N ALA A 821 -6.89 4.59 9.25
CA ALA A 821 -7.49 5.71 9.97
C ALA A 821 -9.02 5.76 9.75
N VAL A 822 -9.48 5.51 8.52
CA VAL A 822 -10.91 5.43 8.17
C VAL A 822 -11.57 4.24 8.86
N GLN A 823 -10.93 3.06 8.84
CA GLN A 823 -11.40 1.88 9.56
C GLN A 823 -11.62 2.20 11.05
N LEU A 824 -10.58 2.67 11.74
CA LEU A 824 -10.66 2.98 13.17
C LEU A 824 -11.68 4.08 13.47
N SER A 825 -11.81 5.06 12.60
CA SER A 825 -12.80 6.14 12.73
C SER A 825 -14.23 5.61 12.68
N LEU A 826 -14.55 4.70 11.74
CA LEU A 826 -15.85 4.06 11.65
C LEU A 826 -16.14 3.14 12.85
N GLU A 827 -15.14 2.37 13.30
CA GLU A 827 -15.24 1.51 14.49
C GLU A 827 -15.50 2.34 15.76
N ILE A 828 -14.82 3.48 15.92
CA ILE A 828 -15.06 4.42 17.03
C ILE A 828 -16.49 4.96 16.98
N VAL A 829 -16.99 5.35 15.80
CA VAL A 829 -18.38 5.83 15.65
C VAL A 829 -19.37 4.76 16.11
N ILE A 830 -19.15 3.49 15.75
CA ILE A 830 -19.98 2.36 16.22
C ILE A 830 -19.92 2.23 17.75
N LEU A 831 -18.71 2.20 18.33
CA LEU A 831 -18.53 2.07 19.78
C LEU A 831 -19.20 3.21 20.56
N VAL A 832 -19.17 4.43 20.03
CA VAL A 832 -19.85 5.59 20.63
C VAL A 832 -21.36 5.44 20.50
N LEU A 833 -21.88 5.08 19.32
CA LEU A 833 -23.30 4.83 19.13
C LEU A 833 -23.78 3.73 20.09
N GLU A 834 -23.05 2.65 20.30
CA GLU A 834 -23.48 1.58 21.22
C GLU A 834 -23.58 2.05 22.69
N LYS A 835 -22.76 3.01 23.10
CA LYS A 835 -22.64 3.44 24.51
C LYS A 835 -23.40 4.73 24.84
N ASP A 836 -23.65 5.62 23.88
CA ASP A 836 -24.24 6.94 24.12
C ASP A 836 -25.66 6.90 24.72
N ILE A 837 -26.50 5.94 24.30
CA ILE A 837 -27.87 5.77 24.80
C ILE A 837 -27.90 5.52 26.30
N LEU A 838 -26.94 4.76 26.84
CA LEU A 838 -26.87 4.43 28.27
C LEU A 838 -26.69 5.69 29.13
N LEU A 839 -26.09 6.74 28.57
CA LEU A 839 -25.73 7.97 29.28
C LEU A 839 -26.65 9.16 28.92
N ALA A 840 -27.30 9.11 27.76
CA ALA A 840 -28.08 10.21 27.22
C ALA A 840 -29.19 10.70 28.16
N ASP A 841 -29.85 9.79 28.89
CA ASP A 841 -30.93 10.18 29.80
C ASP A 841 -30.40 10.94 31.03
N PHE A 842 -29.16 10.67 31.47
CA PHE A 842 -28.53 11.33 32.62
C PHE A 842 -27.90 12.69 32.28
N TRP A 843 -27.44 12.86 31.03
CA TRP A 843 -26.66 14.03 30.62
C TRP A 843 -27.47 15.09 29.85
N ARG A 844 -28.76 14.85 29.63
CA ARG A 844 -29.68 15.85 29.12
C ARG A 844 -29.84 17.03 30.09
N PRO A 845 -30.01 18.26 29.58
CA PRO A 845 -30.12 18.64 28.17
C PRO A 845 -28.78 18.97 27.49
N LEU A 846 -27.66 18.94 28.22
CA LEU A 846 -26.37 19.45 27.73
C LEU A 846 -25.73 18.58 26.64
N TYR A 847 -26.00 17.27 26.67
CA TYR A 847 -25.45 16.29 25.74
C TYR A 847 -26.59 15.55 25.04
N GLN A 848 -26.45 15.35 23.72
CA GLN A 848 -27.43 14.65 22.89
C GLN A 848 -26.85 13.35 22.36
N PRO A 849 -27.68 12.30 22.17
CA PRO A 849 -27.26 11.10 21.44
C PRO A 849 -26.63 11.45 20.09
N LEU A 850 -25.65 10.66 19.66
CA LEU A 850 -24.85 10.92 18.46
C LEU A 850 -25.70 10.89 17.18
N ASP A 851 -26.76 10.08 17.12
CA ASP A 851 -27.71 10.07 16.01
C ASP A 851 -28.43 11.43 15.85
N VAL A 852 -28.71 12.12 16.95
CA VAL A 852 -29.27 13.48 16.92
C VAL A 852 -28.23 14.49 16.44
N VAL A 853 -26.97 14.37 16.88
CA VAL A 853 -25.86 15.23 16.42
C VAL A 853 -25.63 15.06 14.91
N LEU A 854 -25.56 13.82 14.43
CA LEU A 854 -25.41 13.49 13.00
C LEU A 854 -26.59 14.00 12.16
N SER A 855 -27.81 13.97 12.70
CA SER A 855 -29.01 14.45 11.98
C SER A 855 -29.00 15.96 11.67
N GLN A 856 -28.11 16.73 12.30
CA GLN A 856 -27.95 18.16 12.01
C GLN A 856 -27.36 18.42 10.61
N ASP A 857 -26.58 17.48 10.08
CA ASP A 857 -25.99 17.53 8.74
C ASP A 857 -26.13 16.18 8.02
N HIS A 858 -27.12 16.08 7.14
CA HIS A 858 -27.42 14.86 6.41
C HIS A 858 -26.25 14.33 5.57
N ASN A 859 -25.30 15.19 5.17
CA ASN A 859 -24.12 14.76 4.42
C ASN A 859 -23.20 13.84 5.25
N GLN A 860 -23.17 14.03 6.57
CA GLN A 860 -22.41 13.18 7.49
C GLN A 860 -22.96 11.76 7.51
N ILE A 861 -24.29 11.62 7.54
CA ILE A 861 -24.94 10.32 7.46
C ILE A 861 -24.66 9.67 6.11
N VAL A 862 -24.82 10.39 5.00
CA VAL A 862 -24.55 9.86 3.65
C VAL A 862 -23.10 9.39 3.53
N ALA A 863 -22.12 10.18 3.97
CA ALA A 863 -20.71 9.81 3.90
C ALA A 863 -20.40 8.50 4.65
N LEU A 864 -20.98 8.28 5.84
CA LEU A 864 -20.82 7.05 6.61
C LEU A 864 -21.39 5.83 5.86
N LEU A 865 -22.53 5.99 5.19
CA LEU A 865 -23.23 4.90 4.50
C LEU A 865 -22.55 4.54 3.17
N GLU A 866 -22.02 5.51 2.44
CA GLU A 866 -21.35 5.31 1.15
C GLU A 866 -20.12 4.39 1.21
N TYR A 867 -19.53 4.21 2.39
CA TYR A 867 -18.43 3.27 2.62
C TYR A 867 -18.80 1.80 2.41
N VAL A 868 -20.09 1.47 2.22
CA VAL A 868 -20.52 0.13 1.79
C VAL A 868 -19.88 -0.27 0.45
N ARG A 869 -19.51 0.70 -0.40
CA ARG A 869 -18.82 0.49 -1.68
C ARG A 869 -17.33 0.14 -1.53
N TYR A 870 -16.78 0.13 -0.32
CA TYR A 870 -15.36 -0.11 -0.13
C TYR A 870 -15.02 -1.61 -0.15
N GLU A 871 -14.34 -2.05 -1.21
CA GLU A 871 -14.08 -3.48 -1.47
C GLU A 871 -12.72 -3.96 -0.95
N PHE A 872 -11.73 -3.07 -0.74
CA PHE A 872 -10.35 -3.47 -0.39
C PHE A 872 -10.21 -4.03 1.03
N LEU A 873 -10.99 -3.50 1.98
CA LEU A 873 -10.96 -3.92 3.39
C LEU A 873 -12.38 -4.21 3.88
N PRO A 874 -12.77 -5.49 4.02
CA PRO A 874 -14.13 -5.88 4.39
C PRO A 874 -14.64 -5.24 5.69
N GLN A 875 -13.75 -4.93 6.64
CA GLN A 875 -14.11 -4.29 7.91
C GLN A 875 -14.71 -2.88 7.72
N ILE A 876 -14.28 -2.12 6.70
CA ILE A 876 -14.85 -0.79 6.40
C ILE A 876 -16.28 -0.93 5.89
N GLN A 877 -16.52 -1.83 4.94
CA GLN A 877 -17.85 -2.13 4.43
C GLN A 877 -18.77 -2.63 5.55
N GLN A 878 -18.29 -3.56 6.38
CA GLN A 878 -19.01 -4.06 7.56
C GLN A 878 -19.36 -2.94 8.54
N SER A 879 -18.45 -2.00 8.78
CA SER A 879 -18.70 -0.89 9.68
C SER A 879 -19.80 0.03 9.16
N SER A 880 -19.80 0.34 7.86
CA SER A 880 -20.91 1.09 7.23
C SER A 880 -22.26 0.37 7.38
N ILE A 881 -22.30 -0.95 7.14
CA ILE A 881 -23.52 -1.77 7.29
C ILE A 881 -24.02 -1.74 8.74
N LYS A 882 -23.12 -1.85 9.73
CA LYS A 882 -23.47 -1.76 11.16
C LYS A 882 -24.02 -0.38 11.52
N ILE A 883 -23.39 0.70 11.05
CA ILE A 883 -23.89 2.07 11.24
C ILE A 883 -25.29 2.22 10.66
N MET A 884 -25.54 1.73 9.43
CA MET A 884 -26.86 1.75 8.81
C MET A 884 -27.91 1.02 9.66
N SER A 885 -27.56 -0.16 10.19
CA SER A 885 -28.44 -0.93 11.08
C SER A 885 -28.84 -0.13 12.33
N ILE A 886 -27.85 0.47 12.99
CA ILE A 886 -28.05 1.25 14.21
C ILE A 886 -28.91 2.49 13.91
N LEU A 887 -28.57 3.27 12.87
CA LEU A 887 -29.33 4.47 12.50
C LEU A 887 -30.77 4.15 12.07
N SER A 888 -30.98 3.07 11.30
CA SER A 888 -32.32 2.59 10.92
C SER A 888 -33.18 2.26 12.14
N SER A 889 -32.57 1.76 13.23
CA SER A 889 -33.29 1.46 14.47
C SER A 889 -33.63 2.70 15.30
N ARG A 890 -32.79 3.74 15.26
CA ARG A 890 -32.90 4.95 16.10
C ARG A 890 -33.65 6.10 15.42
N MET A 891 -33.52 6.23 14.10
CA MET A 891 -34.02 7.37 13.33
C MET A 891 -35.25 7.03 12.48
N VAL A 892 -36.44 7.39 12.97
CA VAL A 892 -37.72 7.17 12.26
C VAL A 892 -37.78 7.92 10.91
N GLY A 893 -37.07 9.04 10.78
CA GLY A 893 -37.06 9.88 9.56
C GLY A 893 -35.97 9.54 8.54
N LEU A 894 -35.14 8.51 8.75
CA LEU A 894 -33.93 8.27 7.96
C LEU A 894 -34.20 8.21 6.45
N VAL A 895 -35.25 7.49 6.03
CA VAL A 895 -35.63 7.37 4.61
C VAL A 895 -35.95 8.73 4.00
N GLN A 896 -36.72 9.58 4.71
CA GLN A 896 -37.07 10.91 4.22
C GLN A 896 -35.85 11.82 4.10
N LEU A 897 -34.83 11.62 4.94
CA LEU A 897 -33.57 12.34 4.88
C LEU A 897 -32.74 11.92 3.66
N LEU A 898 -32.64 10.62 3.39
CA LEU A 898 -31.93 10.09 2.22
C LEU A 898 -32.61 10.45 0.90
N LEU A 899 -33.95 10.52 0.88
CA LEU A 899 -34.70 10.99 -0.29
C LEU A 899 -34.43 12.48 -0.58
N LYS A 900 -34.30 13.32 0.47
CA LYS A 900 -33.98 14.74 0.31
C LYS A 900 -32.58 14.99 -0.23
N SER A 901 -31.64 14.08 0.00
CA SER A 901 -30.26 14.22 -0.50
C SER A 901 -30.08 13.73 -1.94
N ASN A 902 -31.11 13.15 -2.59
CA ASN A 902 -31.04 12.50 -3.91
C ASN A 902 -30.04 11.31 -3.98
N VAL A 903 -29.61 10.75 -2.84
CA VAL A 903 -28.63 9.65 -2.79
C VAL A 903 -29.29 8.29 -2.45
N ALA A 904 -30.59 8.29 -2.12
CA ALA A 904 -31.30 7.07 -1.73
C ALA A 904 -31.22 5.95 -2.77
N THR A 905 -31.43 6.26 -4.06
CA THR A 905 -31.42 5.25 -5.14
C THR A 905 -30.04 4.61 -5.29
N SER A 906 -28.98 5.42 -5.37
CA SER A 906 -27.60 4.91 -5.51
C SER A 906 -27.17 4.10 -4.29
N LEU A 907 -27.53 4.53 -3.07
CA LEU A 907 -27.21 3.75 -1.88
C LEU A 907 -27.94 2.41 -1.88
N VAL A 908 -29.22 2.35 -2.26
CA VAL A 908 -29.94 1.06 -2.36
C VAL A 908 -29.26 0.13 -3.35
N GLU A 909 -28.83 0.64 -4.51
CA GLU A 909 -28.04 -0.12 -5.50
C GLU A 909 -26.70 -0.61 -4.92
N ASP A 910 -26.00 0.23 -4.14
CA ASP A 910 -24.72 -0.11 -3.51
C ASP A 910 -24.87 -1.25 -2.48
N TYR A 911 -25.90 -1.18 -1.63
CA TYR A 911 -26.20 -2.24 -0.64
C TYR A 911 -26.72 -3.52 -1.31
N ALA A 912 -27.49 -3.40 -2.40
CA ALA A 912 -27.93 -4.55 -3.20
C ALA A 912 -26.73 -5.24 -3.88
N SER A 913 -25.80 -4.47 -4.44
CA SER A 913 -24.57 -5.00 -5.04
C SER A 913 -23.72 -5.76 -4.01
N CYS A 914 -23.64 -5.24 -2.78
CA CYS A 914 -22.98 -5.94 -1.67
C CYS A 914 -23.64 -7.30 -1.36
N LEU A 915 -24.97 -7.37 -1.36
CA LEU A 915 -25.72 -8.61 -1.19
C LEU A 915 -25.50 -9.61 -2.34
N GLU A 916 -25.51 -9.14 -3.58
CA GLU A 916 -25.27 -9.98 -4.76
C GLU A 916 -23.86 -10.58 -4.73
N PHE A 917 -22.85 -9.77 -4.40
CA PHE A 917 -21.47 -10.23 -4.26
C PHE A 917 -21.35 -11.32 -3.18
N ARG A 918 -21.96 -11.12 -2.00
CA ARG A 918 -21.98 -12.11 -0.92
C ARG A 918 -22.72 -13.40 -1.29
N SER A 919 -23.76 -13.30 -2.12
CA SER A 919 -24.48 -14.48 -2.61
C SER A 919 -23.62 -15.36 -3.54
N GLN A 920 -22.65 -14.77 -4.22
CA GLN A 920 -21.73 -15.46 -5.13
C GLN A 920 -20.55 -16.11 -4.40
N GLU A 921 -20.13 -15.56 -3.25
CA GLU A 921 -18.97 -16.05 -2.48
C GLU A 921 -19.19 -17.37 -1.73
N CYS A 922 -20.41 -17.92 -1.64
CA CYS A 922 -20.70 -19.25 -1.06
C CYS A 922 -19.93 -19.57 0.24
N GLN A 923 -19.84 -18.62 1.19
CA GLN A 923 -19.19 -18.87 2.47
C GLN A 923 -20.15 -19.52 3.48
N VAL A 924 -19.64 -20.49 4.25
CA VAL A 924 -20.30 -20.98 5.46
C VAL A 924 -20.32 -19.83 6.46
N ILE A 925 -21.51 -19.43 6.90
CA ILE A 925 -21.71 -18.39 7.92
C ILE A 925 -21.19 -18.93 9.26
N GLU A 926 -19.90 -18.73 9.56
CA GLU A 926 -19.28 -19.19 10.82
C GLU A 926 -19.76 -18.36 12.03
N ASN A 927 -20.20 -17.10 11.82
CA ASN A 927 -20.75 -16.21 12.85
C ASN A 927 -22.00 -15.45 12.37
N GLY A 928 -23.18 -16.06 12.50
CA GLY A 928 -24.44 -15.50 11.96
C GLY A 928 -24.98 -14.20 12.57
N ARG A 929 -24.27 -13.57 13.53
CA ARG A 929 -24.66 -12.26 14.10
C ARG A 929 -23.98 -11.06 13.46
N ASP A 930 -22.80 -11.24 12.87
CA ASP A 930 -22.01 -10.17 12.27
C ASP A 930 -21.90 -10.31 10.74
N ASP A 931 -22.63 -11.27 10.15
CA ASP A 931 -22.64 -11.47 8.70
C ASP A 931 -23.27 -10.24 7.97
N PRO A 932 -22.56 -9.64 6.99
CA PRO A 932 -23.06 -8.51 6.22
C PRO A 932 -24.41 -8.77 5.55
N GLY A 933 -24.62 -9.96 5.00
CA GLY A 933 -25.86 -10.31 4.30
C GLY A 933 -27.05 -10.38 5.25
N ILE A 934 -26.88 -11.02 6.39
CA ILE A 934 -27.89 -11.08 7.46
C ILE A 934 -28.20 -9.66 7.99
N LEU A 935 -27.17 -8.85 8.24
CA LEU A 935 -27.35 -7.48 8.73
C LEU A 935 -28.14 -6.62 7.75
N ILE A 936 -27.85 -6.69 6.46
CA ILE A 936 -28.58 -5.95 5.43
C ILE A 936 -30.03 -6.43 5.34
N MET A 937 -30.28 -7.75 5.39
CA MET A 937 -31.64 -8.30 5.37
C MET A 937 -32.49 -7.88 6.59
N GLN A 938 -31.88 -7.47 7.70
CA GLN A 938 -32.58 -7.00 8.89
C GLN A 938 -32.95 -5.51 8.85
N PHE A 939 -32.60 -4.79 7.79
CA PHE A 939 -32.87 -3.35 7.67
C PHE A 939 -34.35 -3.04 7.47
N LYS A 940 -35.02 -2.55 8.52
CA LYS A 940 -36.38 -1.96 8.42
C LYS A 940 -36.46 -0.82 7.41
N CYS A 941 -35.40 -0.03 7.29
CA CYS A 941 -35.28 1.05 6.31
C CYS A 941 -35.17 0.54 4.87
N PHE A 942 -34.59 -0.63 4.64
CA PHE A 942 -34.40 -1.19 3.29
C PHE A 942 -35.72 -1.75 2.74
N GLU A 943 -36.54 -2.39 3.57
CA GLU A 943 -37.93 -2.75 3.19
C GLU A 943 -38.76 -1.51 2.87
N GLN A 944 -38.62 -0.42 3.63
CA GLN A 944 -39.33 0.84 3.35
C GLN A 944 -38.79 1.57 2.11
N CYS A 945 -37.48 1.56 1.87
CA CYS A 945 -36.87 2.09 0.65
C CYS A 945 -37.23 1.25 -0.58
N LEU A 946 -37.28 -0.08 -0.46
CA LEU A 946 -37.78 -0.99 -1.50
C LEU A 946 -39.27 -0.78 -1.76
N GLU A 947 -40.09 -0.64 -0.72
CA GLU A 947 -41.52 -0.29 -0.86
C GLU A 947 -41.71 1.10 -1.49
N LEU A 948 -40.83 2.06 -1.20
CA LEU A 948 -40.84 3.39 -1.81
C LEU A 948 -40.35 3.37 -3.25
N LEU A 949 -39.32 2.58 -3.58
CA LEU A 949 -38.85 2.35 -4.95
C LEU A 949 -39.90 1.60 -5.78
N HIS A 950 -40.54 0.58 -5.22
CA HIS A 950 -41.69 -0.10 -5.82
C HIS A 950 -42.86 0.88 -6.04
N LYS A 951 -43.17 1.73 -5.04
CA LYS A 951 -44.20 2.78 -5.20
C LYS A 951 -43.80 3.84 -6.23
N PHE A 952 -42.51 4.16 -6.40
CA PHE A 952 -42.04 5.06 -7.44
C PHE A 952 -42.17 4.42 -8.83
N CYS A 953 -41.86 3.12 -8.98
CA CYS A 953 -42.11 2.36 -10.21
C CYS A 953 -43.62 2.29 -10.53
N ASP A 954 -44.48 2.15 -9.51
CA ASP A 954 -45.93 2.11 -9.68
C ASP A 954 -46.56 3.48 -9.96
N ILE A 955 -45.94 4.59 -9.52
CA ILE A 955 -46.42 5.95 -9.80
C ILE A 955 -46.07 6.39 -11.24
N PHE A 956 -45.10 5.74 -11.89
CA PHE A 956 -44.76 5.96 -13.31
C PHE A 956 -45.35 4.91 -14.27
N SER A 957 -46.05 3.89 -13.74
CA SER A 957 -46.80 2.91 -14.55
C SER A 957 -48.29 3.25 -14.69
N SER A 958 -48.72 4.41 -14.17
CA SER A 958 -49.98 5.10 -14.50
C SER A 958 -49.75 6.34 -15.35
#